data_AF-A0AAV1HQ96-F1
#
_entry.id   AF-A0AAV1HQ96-F1
#
_cell.length_a   1.000
_cell.length_b   1.000
_cell.length_c   1.000
_cell.angle_alpha   90.00
_cell.angle_beta   90.00
_cell.angle_gamma   90.00
#
_symmetry.space_group_name_H-M   'P 1'
#
loop_
_entity.id
_entity.type
_entity.pdbx_description
1 polymer ?
#
loop_
_entity_poly.entity_id
_entity_poly.type
_entity_poly.pdbx_seq_one_letter_code
_entity_poly.pdbx_strand_id
1 'polypeptide(L)'
;MKGVFSSAEMSQVRRSVSEALWAMCAADSMSMPVHWYYNIDDIRRDFGGWISGLNSPRSRHPSSILSLSNTAGSGRTAWFSGAKRPDVVGNVILHDKLNLWKSSNGTVHYHQGLQSGDNTLNVLCSLRVLLSLVSGRFSDVSQPDARAAVLSDYVRFLTAPGSHNDTYAESFHRSFFSDWQDSRPTSPREVLKFAEKRSKNKMSSSVPDSQLDAIGCLPMTLPFILLSASANEEQAVSAAVEFVKLTHPHPKVIEYISIYSRALHAVLGGASVRHQAEHALRRLDAWDTCQSYSRKAARYPVSSEDRLKVHQSAVNYLGLACYTKGALSSLFYLAHEFHDDPKGGILANTNCGGENCNRGTALGALLGAGGAYSGAVIPQEWKDELRDAQDGGESVFLFTNATIKLQNKHGVSCTGYPSFVTVNKLEASRFLHRSRRANYLFEEWRRGNLERECLEEKCSYEEAKEIFALPQQLEVFWRKYTGVDHCQSSPCKNGGTCTRHDNTYVCKCPPAFHGSHCEKARSTSRGCRYKNGGCDQFCRESLDRSHICFCTKGYSLDQDNSTCVPQVTVPCGRLLIGITPRVVNGQICPRGHCPWQALLSEKQVFQCGAIVLSDVWILTAAHCVLGKDATSFSVTVGEHDRNVEERSEQRRQVVKMIIHPAYNDTSKDSDMALMKLQRPVRLGSYVIPICLPAQNGTFIRTLSNVRHSTVSGWGRQAQFGLESSILQRLVLPRVPLQECRLHTRLNITKNMLCAGFRNGGQDACQGDSGGPLVTRYKRTWFLTGVVSWGRGCANENMYGVYAKVANFLSWIEDTMSTS
;
A
#
# COMPACT_ATOMS: atom_id res chain seq x y z
N MET A 1 -2.37 -34.75 -8.39
CA MET A 1 -3.81 -35.00 -8.25
C MET A 1 -4.55 -33.76 -8.70
N LYS A 2 -5.25 -33.87 -9.83
CA LYS A 2 -6.13 -32.82 -10.35
C LYS A 2 -7.32 -32.71 -9.39
N GLY A 3 -7.55 -31.52 -8.83
CA GLY A 3 -8.73 -31.24 -8.02
C GLY A 3 -9.96 -31.24 -8.92
N VAL A 4 -10.72 -32.33 -8.88
CA VAL A 4 -12.07 -32.37 -9.43
C VAL A 4 -12.98 -32.15 -8.24
N PHE A 5 -13.59 -30.95 -8.16
CA PHE A 5 -14.57 -30.61 -7.13
C PHE A 5 -15.76 -31.58 -7.19
N SER A 6 -16.26 -32.00 -6.04
CA SER A 6 -17.50 -32.78 -5.93
C SER A 6 -18.71 -31.96 -6.44
N SER A 7 -19.80 -32.62 -6.82
CA SER A 7 -21.03 -31.96 -7.32
C SER A 7 -21.63 -30.98 -6.29
N ALA A 8 -21.51 -31.30 -5.00
CA ALA A 8 -21.91 -30.42 -3.90
C ALA A 8 -21.00 -29.19 -3.79
N GLU A 9 -19.68 -29.34 -3.90
CA GLU A 9 -18.74 -28.21 -3.89
C GLU A 9 -18.94 -27.28 -5.09
N MET A 10 -19.21 -27.83 -6.28
CA MET A 10 -19.56 -27.01 -7.45
C MET A 10 -20.86 -26.22 -7.24
N SER A 11 -21.86 -26.77 -6.53
CA SER A 11 -23.09 -26.04 -6.21
C SER A 11 -22.84 -24.88 -5.23
N GLN A 12 -21.89 -25.04 -4.32
CA GLN A 12 -21.54 -24.02 -3.32
C GLN A 12 -20.74 -22.86 -3.93
N VAL A 13 -19.77 -23.15 -4.81
CA VAL A 13 -19.02 -22.10 -5.55
C VAL A 13 -19.97 -21.27 -6.41
N ARG A 14 -20.97 -21.89 -7.06
CA ARG A 14 -22.01 -21.17 -7.81
C ARG A 14 -22.78 -20.19 -6.93
N ARG A 15 -23.18 -20.62 -5.73
CA ARG A 15 -23.84 -19.76 -4.75
C ARG A 15 -22.93 -18.61 -4.34
N SER A 16 -21.65 -18.87 -4.07
CA SER A 16 -20.66 -17.85 -3.73
C SER A 16 -20.50 -16.80 -4.82
N VAL A 17 -20.41 -17.21 -6.09
CA VAL A 17 -20.39 -16.29 -7.25
C VAL A 17 -21.65 -15.42 -7.33
N SER A 18 -22.83 -16.02 -7.13
CA SER A 18 -24.11 -15.30 -7.14
C SER A 18 -24.19 -14.26 -6.03
N GLU A 19 -23.86 -14.64 -4.79
CA GLU A 19 -23.88 -13.72 -3.64
C GLU A 19 -22.83 -12.60 -3.77
N ALA A 20 -21.66 -12.90 -4.34
CA ALA A 20 -20.66 -11.89 -4.66
C ALA A 20 -21.20 -10.85 -5.65
N LEU A 21 -21.91 -11.29 -6.69
CA LEU A 21 -22.48 -10.38 -7.70
C LEU A 21 -23.58 -9.49 -7.10
N TRP A 22 -24.50 -10.06 -6.33
CA TRP A 22 -25.55 -9.29 -5.66
C TRP A 22 -24.96 -8.28 -4.68
N ALA A 23 -24.00 -8.70 -3.86
CA ALA A 23 -23.35 -7.83 -2.88
C ALA A 23 -22.51 -6.73 -3.53
N MET A 24 -21.88 -7.01 -4.67
CA MET A 24 -21.20 -6.01 -5.50
C MET A 24 -22.17 -4.89 -5.94
N CYS A 25 -23.32 -5.24 -6.51
CA CYS A 25 -24.33 -4.28 -6.98
C CYS A 25 -24.97 -3.51 -5.83
N ALA A 26 -25.37 -4.20 -4.76
CA ALA A 26 -25.97 -3.56 -3.59
C ALA A 26 -25.01 -2.58 -2.90
N ALA A 27 -23.74 -2.95 -2.76
CA ALA A 27 -22.75 -2.10 -2.09
C ALA A 27 -22.43 -0.81 -2.86
N ASP A 28 -22.40 -0.89 -4.19
CA ASP A 28 -22.22 0.26 -5.06
C ASP A 28 -23.43 1.20 -4.99
N SER A 29 -24.65 0.67 -5.16
CA SER A 29 -25.88 1.47 -5.10
C SER A 29 -26.08 2.12 -3.72
N MET A 30 -25.79 1.40 -2.64
CA MET A 30 -25.82 1.92 -1.26
C MET A 30 -24.82 3.08 -1.06
N SER A 31 -23.65 3.01 -1.71
CA SER A 31 -22.56 3.98 -1.54
C SER A 31 -22.68 5.21 -2.43
N MET A 32 -23.32 5.05 -3.60
CA MET A 32 -23.53 6.08 -4.62
C MET A 32 -24.03 7.45 -4.11
N PRO A 33 -25.04 7.55 -3.23
CA PRO A 33 -25.57 8.85 -2.77
C PRO A 33 -24.58 9.67 -1.93
N VAL A 34 -23.55 9.02 -1.37
CA VAL A 34 -22.52 9.64 -0.52
C VAL A 34 -21.12 9.49 -1.11
N HIS A 35 -21.03 9.26 -2.42
CA HIS A 35 -19.76 9.11 -3.10
C HIS A 35 -18.94 10.40 -3.05
N TRP A 36 -17.72 10.31 -2.52
CA TRP A 36 -16.77 11.41 -2.30
C TRP A 36 -17.19 12.47 -1.27
N TYR A 37 -18.05 12.11 -0.32
CA TYR A 37 -18.19 12.86 0.92
C TYR A 37 -16.93 12.66 1.77
N TYR A 38 -16.03 13.64 1.79
CA TYR A 38 -14.79 13.57 2.57
C TYR A 38 -14.98 13.94 4.03
N ASN A 39 -16.00 14.75 4.33
CA ASN A 39 -16.44 15.01 5.69
C ASN A 39 -17.69 14.17 5.98
N ILE A 40 -17.56 13.23 6.92
CA ILE A 40 -18.64 12.32 7.30
C ILE A 40 -19.83 13.03 7.97
N ASP A 41 -19.63 14.20 8.58
CA ASP A 41 -20.72 14.98 9.18
C ASP A 41 -21.65 15.56 8.11
N ASP A 42 -21.13 15.76 6.89
CA ASP A 42 -21.94 16.18 5.74
C ASP A 42 -22.95 15.09 5.34
N ILE A 43 -22.58 13.81 5.47
CA ILE A 43 -23.49 12.69 5.20
C ILE A 43 -24.69 12.76 6.16
N ARG A 44 -24.41 12.89 7.46
CA ARG A 44 -25.47 12.97 8.49
C ARG A 44 -26.42 14.13 8.24
N ARG A 45 -25.86 15.30 7.94
CA ARG A 45 -26.65 16.51 7.70
C ARG A 45 -27.52 16.36 6.46
N ASP A 46 -26.97 15.89 5.35
CA ASP A 46 -27.66 15.90 4.06
C ASP A 46 -28.70 14.76 3.94
N PHE A 47 -28.57 13.71 4.75
CA PHE A 47 -29.51 12.56 4.76
C PHE A 47 -30.32 12.43 6.06
N GLY A 48 -30.16 13.34 7.03
CA GLY A 48 -30.89 13.31 8.30
C GLY A 48 -30.47 12.16 9.24
N GLY A 49 -29.28 11.58 9.02
CA GLY A 49 -28.78 10.40 9.72
C GLY A 49 -27.69 9.69 8.92
N TRP A 50 -27.22 8.56 9.42
CA TRP A 50 -26.36 7.66 8.64
C TRP A 50 -27.18 6.94 7.58
N ILE A 51 -26.56 6.65 6.43
CA ILE A 51 -27.19 5.84 5.38
C ILE A 51 -27.49 4.45 5.95
N SER A 52 -28.74 4.03 5.83
CA SER A 52 -29.23 2.73 6.32
C SER A 52 -29.93 1.90 5.24
N GLY A 53 -30.12 2.46 4.04
CA GLY A 53 -30.80 1.84 2.91
C GLY A 53 -30.43 2.53 1.60
N LEU A 54 -30.99 2.08 0.49
CA LEU A 54 -30.73 2.66 -0.82
C LEU A 54 -31.34 4.07 -0.89
N ASN A 55 -30.57 5.04 -1.38
CA ASN A 55 -31.01 6.43 -1.48
C ASN A 55 -30.59 7.04 -2.82
N SER A 56 -31.39 7.98 -3.31
CA SER A 56 -31.02 8.83 -4.44
C SER A 56 -29.95 9.85 -4.02
N PRO A 57 -29.01 10.22 -4.91
CA PRO A 57 -28.05 11.27 -4.65
C PRO A 57 -28.76 12.62 -4.53
N ARG A 58 -28.26 13.48 -3.65
CA ARG A 58 -28.72 14.87 -3.56
C ARG A 58 -28.27 15.63 -4.82
N SER A 59 -28.99 16.69 -5.19
CA SER A 59 -28.58 17.52 -6.33
C SER A 59 -27.29 18.29 -6.06
N ARG A 60 -27.08 18.64 -4.80
CA ARG A 60 -25.89 19.34 -4.31
C ARG A 60 -24.95 18.33 -3.64
N HIS A 61 -23.65 18.47 -3.89
CA HIS A 61 -22.59 17.71 -3.22
C HIS A 61 -21.57 18.67 -2.58
N PRO A 62 -21.29 18.55 -1.27
CA PRO A 62 -20.52 19.52 -0.50
C PRO A 62 -19.03 19.56 -0.89
N SER A 63 -18.45 18.42 -1.27
CA SER A 63 -17.05 18.32 -1.73
C SER A 63 -16.93 18.11 -3.25
N SER A 64 -17.86 18.68 -4.04
CA SER A 64 -17.83 18.47 -5.49
C SER A 64 -16.61 19.15 -6.13
N ILE A 65 -15.89 18.39 -6.95
CA ILE A 65 -14.82 18.87 -7.83
C ILE A 65 -15.15 18.54 -9.29
N LEU A 66 -16.41 18.24 -9.60
CA LEU A 66 -16.83 17.83 -10.94
C LEU A 66 -16.44 18.89 -11.98
N SER A 67 -16.63 20.18 -11.65
CA SER A 67 -16.26 21.30 -12.52
C SER A 67 -14.75 21.53 -12.68
N LEU A 68 -13.94 20.96 -11.81
CA LEU A 68 -12.48 21.01 -11.89
C LEU A 68 -11.90 19.82 -12.68
N SER A 69 -12.73 18.84 -13.03
CA SER A 69 -12.27 17.62 -13.69
C SER A 69 -12.04 17.86 -15.18
N ASN A 70 -10.97 17.29 -15.73
CA ASN A 70 -10.64 17.42 -17.14
C ASN A 70 -11.67 16.68 -18.01
N THR A 71 -12.46 17.43 -18.78
CA THR A 71 -13.48 16.89 -19.70
C THR A 71 -12.87 16.30 -20.98
N ALA A 72 -11.61 16.62 -21.30
CA ALA A 72 -10.89 16.11 -22.47
C ALA A 72 -9.97 14.92 -22.16
N GLY A 73 -9.86 14.47 -20.90
CA GLY A 73 -8.94 13.39 -20.51
C GLY A 73 -8.90 13.08 -19.02
N SER A 74 -7.80 12.50 -18.54
CA SER A 74 -7.58 12.21 -17.11
C SER A 74 -7.25 13.48 -16.31
N GLY A 75 -7.45 13.39 -14.98
CA GLY A 75 -7.04 14.43 -14.04
C GLY A 75 -7.96 15.64 -13.98
N ARG A 76 -7.40 16.76 -13.50
CA ARG A 76 -8.07 18.07 -13.35
C ARG A 76 -7.58 19.04 -14.43
N THR A 77 -8.40 20.02 -14.77
CA THR A 77 -7.99 21.13 -15.62
C THR A 77 -7.02 22.04 -14.86
N ALA A 78 -5.72 21.90 -15.11
CA ALA A 78 -4.80 23.00 -14.90
C ALA A 78 -4.88 23.91 -16.14
N TRP A 79 -5.09 25.21 -15.94
CA TRP A 79 -4.69 26.19 -16.94
C TRP A 79 -3.26 25.84 -17.40
N PHE A 80 -3.00 25.94 -18.71
CA PHE A 80 -1.75 25.56 -19.41
C PHE A 80 -1.58 24.09 -19.84
N SER A 81 -2.53 23.56 -20.62
CA SER A 81 -2.15 22.73 -21.76
C SER A 81 -2.37 23.52 -23.05
N GLY A 82 -1.29 23.89 -23.73
CA GLY A 82 -1.32 24.62 -25.01
C GLY A 82 -1.97 23.87 -26.18
N ALA A 83 -2.42 22.63 -25.97
CA ALA A 83 -3.27 21.91 -26.92
C ALA A 83 -4.67 21.77 -26.33
N LYS A 84 -5.64 22.52 -26.87
CA LYS A 84 -7.08 22.31 -26.63
C LYS A 84 -7.49 21.00 -27.30
N ARG A 85 -7.31 19.85 -26.62
CA ARG A 85 -7.98 18.62 -27.08
C ARG A 85 -9.50 18.79 -26.94
N PRO A 86 -10.30 18.28 -27.90
CA PRO A 86 -11.74 18.31 -27.79
C PRO A 86 -12.23 17.60 -26.52
N ASP A 87 -13.28 18.13 -25.93
CA ASP A 87 -13.94 17.49 -24.80
C ASP A 87 -14.41 16.09 -25.23
N VAL A 88 -14.13 15.10 -24.38
CA VAL A 88 -14.59 13.73 -24.55
C VAL A 88 -15.95 13.57 -23.86
N VAL A 89 -16.11 14.21 -22.69
CA VAL A 89 -17.39 14.35 -22.01
C VAL A 89 -18.32 15.23 -22.85
N GLY A 90 -19.54 14.78 -23.10
CA GLY A 90 -20.54 15.44 -23.92
C GLY A 90 -20.44 15.14 -25.42
N ASN A 91 -19.24 14.97 -25.98
CA ASN A 91 -19.07 14.72 -27.42
C ASN A 91 -18.85 13.24 -27.78
N VAL A 92 -18.25 12.46 -26.87
CA VAL A 92 -17.87 11.06 -27.14
C VAL A 92 -18.53 10.14 -26.12
N ILE A 93 -18.47 10.49 -24.84
CA ILE A 93 -19.11 9.75 -23.74
C ILE A 93 -19.90 10.73 -22.87
N LEU A 94 -20.79 10.23 -22.01
CA LEU A 94 -21.62 11.08 -21.14
C LEU A 94 -22.38 12.15 -21.96
N HIS A 95 -23.02 11.72 -23.05
CA HIS A 95 -23.80 12.59 -23.94
C HIS A 95 -24.78 13.45 -23.14
N ASP A 96 -24.90 14.72 -23.53
CA ASP A 96 -25.76 15.75 -22.92
C ASP A 96 -25.41 16.17 -21.48
N LYS A 97 -24.34 15.64 -20.90
CA LYS A 97 -23.98 15.88 -19.49
C LYS A 97 -22.88 16.94 -19.30
N LEU A 98 -22.30 17.47 -20.38
CA LEU A 98 -21.21 18.45 -20.32
C LEU A 98 -21.55 19.70 -19.51
N ASN A 99 -22.80 20.16 -19.55
CA ASN A 99 -23.25 21.33 -18.81
C ASN A 99 -23.12 21.14 -17.28
N LEU A 100 -23.29 19.92 -16.78
CA LEU A 100 -23.10 19.58 -15.37
C LEU A 100 -21.62 19.65 -14.97
N TRP A 101 -20.73 19.28 -15.90
CA TRP A 101 -19.27 19.35 -15.73
C TRP A 101 -18.72 20.78 -15.90
N LYS A 102 -19.47 21.69 -16.52
CA LYS A 102 -19.05 23.09 -16.70
C LYS A 102 -19.85 24.06 -15.83
N SER A 103 -20.63 23.54 -14.88
CA SER A 103 -21.44 24.35 -13.99
C SER A 103 -20.56 25.27 -13.12
N SER A 104 -20.86 26.57 -13.15
CA SER A 104 -20.20 27.60 -12.32
C SER A 104 -20.55 27.47 -10.83
N ASN A 105 -21.64 26.79 -10.49
CA ASN A 105 -22.09 26.62 -9.11
C ASN A 105 -21.16 25.69 -8.29
N GLY A 106 -20.33 24.86 -8.94
CA GLY A 106 -19.29 24.07 -8.29
C GLY A 106 -19.78 23.00 -7.30
N THR A 107 -21.08 22.73 -7.23
CA THR A 107 -21.68 21.86 -6.20
C THR A 107 -22.51 20.72 -6.79
N VAL A 108 -22.41 20.43 -8.09
CA VAL A 108 -23.20 19.37 -8.72
C VAL A 108 -22.74 18.00 -8.19
N HIS A 109 -23.68 17.11 -7.85
CA HIS A 109 -23.35 15.75 -7.45
C HIS A 109 -22.79 14.93 -8.62
N TYR A 110 -21.78 14.10 -8.36
CA TYR A 110 -21.13 13.29 -9.39
C TYR A 110 -22.10 12.37 -10.11
N HIS A 111 -23.10 11.86 -9.40
CA HIS A 111 -24.12 10.93 -9.88
C HIS A 111 -25.52 11.57 -10.03
N GLN A 112 -25.60 12.87 -10.32
CA GLN A 112 -26.85 13.64 -10.45
C GLN A 112 -27.98 12.95 -11.24
N GLY A 113 -27.65 12.17 -12.27
CA GLY A 113 -28.62 11.48 -13.11
C GLY A 113 -29.13 10.14 -12.56
N LEU A 114 -28.54 9.62 -11.49
CA LEU A 114 -28.92 8.34 -10.87
C LEU A 114 -30.00 8.52 -9.80
N GLN A 115 -30.72 7.45 -9.51
CA GLN A 115 -31.74 7.34 -8.48
C GLN A 115 -31.40 6.21 -7.50
N SER A 116 -32.19 6.08 -6.43
CA SER A 116 -32.11 4.94 -5.51
C SER A 116 -32.17 3.62 -6.28
N GLY A 117 -31.31 2.68 -5.94
CA GLY A 117 -31.24 1.37 -6.61
C GLY A 117 -30.40 1.35 -7.89
N ASP A 118 -29.98 2.51 -8.43
CA ASP A 118 -29.08 2.55 -9.58
C ASP A 118 -27.65 2.20 -9.19
N ASN A 119 -26.94 1.58 -10.15
CA ASN A 119 -25.51 1.35 -10.07
C ASN A 119 -24.71 2.43 -10.82
N THR A 120 -23.51 2.72 -10.32
CA THR A 120 -22.56 3.64 -10.94
C THR A 120 -22.00 3.09 -12.24
N LEU A 121 -21.46 3.97 -13.08
CA LEU A 121 -20.96 3.63 -14.41
C LEU A 121 -19.92 2.48 -14.41
N ASN A 122 -19.06 2.42 -13.39
CA ASN A 122 -18.04 1.38 -13.28
C ASN A 122 -18.66 0.00 -13.08
N VAL A 123 -19.73 -0.10 -12.28
CA VAL A 123 -20.47 -1.36 -12.08
C VAL A 123 -21.26 -1.71 -13.32
N LEU A 124 -21.90 -0.76 -13.99
CA LEU A 124 -22.55 -1.01 -15.27
C LEU A 124 -21.58 -1.57 -16.31
N CYS A 125 -20.38 -0.98 -16.44
CA CYS A 125 -19.32 -1.49 -17.30
C CYS A 125 -18.86 -2.91 -16.90
N SER A 126 -18.76 -3.20 -15.61
CA SER A 126 -18.45 -4.55 -15.10
C SER A 126 -19.52 -5.58 -15.50
N LEU A 127 -20.79 -5.24 -15.35
CA LEU A 127 -21.91 -6.10 -15.77
C LEU A 127 -21.92 -6.32 -17.29
N ARG A 128 -21.62 -5.28 -18.09
CA ARG A 128 -21.47 -5.40 -19.56
C ARG A 128 -20.36 -6.35 -19.98
N VAL A 129 -19.20 -6.29 -19.31
CA VAL A 129 -18.09 -7.23 -19.53
C VAL A 129 -18.55 -8.65 -19.28
N LEU A 130 -19.19 -8.89 -18.14
CA LEU A 130 -19.69 -10.19 -17.72
C LEU A 130 -20.74 -10.73 -18.72
N LEU A 131 -21.69 -9.91 -19.16
CA LEU A 131 -22.67 -10.27 -20.18
C LEU A 131 -22.03 -10.60 -21.52
N SER A 132 -21.05 -9.82 -21.97
CA SER A 132 -20.34 -10.05 -23.22
C SER A 132 -19.61 -11.40 -23.23
N LEU A 133 -18.99 -11.76 -22.10
CA LEU A 133 -18.28 -13.03 -21.95
C LEU A 133 -19.22 -14.23 -21.93
N VAL A 134 -20.33 -14.13 -21.21
CA VAL A 134 -21.36 -15.19 -21.12
C VAL A 134 -22.06 -15.40 -22.46
N SER A 135 -22.51 -14.33 -23.11
CA SER A 135 -23.23 -14.38 -24.38
C SER A 135 -22.34 -14.84 -25.54
N GLY A 136 -21.06 -14.45 -25.53
CA GLY A 136 -20.07 -14.89 -26.51
C GLY A 136 -19.64 -16.35 -26.36
N ARG A 137 -20.03 -17.03 -25.27
CA ARG A 137 -19.67 -18.43 -24.96
C ARG A 137 -18.16 -18.70 -25.03
N PHE A 138 -17.34 -17.73 -24.62
CA PHE A 138 -15.89 -17.90 -24.60
C PHE A 138 -15.50 -18.88 -23.48
N SER A 139 -14.60 -19.82 -23.79
CA SER A 139 -14.10 -20.79 -22.82
C SER A 139 -13.01 -20.23 -21.92
N ASP A 140 -12.29 -19.20 -22.39
CA ASP A 140 -11.24 -18.51 -21.64
C ASP A 140 -11.13 -17.05 -22.10
N VAL A 141 -11.06 -16.16 -21.13
CA VAL A 141 -10.90 -14.71 -21.23
C VAL A 141 -9.50 -14.27 -21.68
N SER A 142 -8.50 -15.18 -21.65
CA SER A 142 -7.19 -14.94 -22.26
C SER A 142 -7.25 -14.82 -23.80
N GLN A 143 -8.30 -15.39 -24.41
CA GLN A 143 -8.49 -15.42 -25.86
C GLN A 143 -8.63 -14.00 -26.42
N PRO A 144 -7.88 -13.67 -27.50
CA PRO A 144 -7.99 -12.35 -28.15
C PRO A 144 -9.41 -11.99 -28.56
N ASP A 145 -10.19 -12.95 -29.06
CA ASP A 145 -11.57 -12.70 -29.50
C ASP A 145 -12.49 -12.33 -28.32
N ALA A 146 -12.27 -12.91 -27.13
CA ALA A 146 -13.00 -12.55 -25.92
C ALA A 146 -12.68 -11.10 -25.51
N ARG A 147 -11.40 -10.73 -25.46
CA ARG A 147 -10.96 -9.36 -25.16
C ARG A 147 -11.48 -8.35 -26.19
N ALA A 148 -11.47 -8.72 -27.47
CA ALA A 148 -11.99 -7.91 -28.56
C ALA A 148 -13.50 -7.66 -28.44
N ALA A 149 -14.28 -8.71 -28.14
CA ALA A 149 -15.73 -8.62 -27.95
C ALA A 149 -16.06 -7.70 -26.77
N VAL A 150 -15.41 -7.90 -25.62
CA VAL A 150 -15.61 -7.09 -24.42
C VAL A 150 -15.25 -5.62 -24.66
N LEU A 151 -14.09 -5.34 -25.25
CA LEU A 151 -13.68 -3.95 -25.52
C LEU A 151 -14.59 -3.27 -26.55
N SER A 152 -15.05 -4.00 -27.56
CA SER A 152 -16.02 -3.49 -28.54
C SER A 152 -17.34 -3.13 -27.86
N ASP A 153 -17.82 -3.96 -26.94
CA ASP A 153 -19.03 -3.67 -26.17
C ASP A 153 -18.87 -2.48 -25.23
N TYR A 154 -17.74 -2.40 -24.54
CA TYR A 154 -17.37 -1.26 -23.71
C TYR A 154 -17.34 0.07 -24.49
N VAL A 155 -16.74 0.08 -25.70
CA VAL A 155 -16.74 1.25 -26.60
C VAL A 155 -18.15 1.58 -27.05
N ARG A 156 -18.92 0.59 -27.52
CA ARG A 156 -20.30 0.80 -27.99
C ARG A 156 -21.18 1.37 -26.89
N PHE A 157 -21.11 0.79 -25.68
CA PHE A 157 -21.90 1.20 -24.53
C PHE A 157 -21.62 2.64 -24.13
N LEU A 158 -20.34 3.02 -23.96
CA LEU A 158 -19.99 4.37 -23.49
C LEU A 158 -20.16 5.45 -24.56
N THR A 159 -20.12 5.09 -25.83
CA THR A 159 -20.30 6.03 -26.95
C THR A 159 -21.73 6.15 -27.44
N ALA A 160 -22.64 5.27 -27.02
CA ALA A 160 -24.06 5.35 -27.38
C ALA A 160 -24.79 6.42 -26.53
N PRO A 161 -25.46 7.42 -27.15
CA PRO A 161 -26.32 8.35 -26.43
C PRO A 161 -27.44 7.63 -25.67
N GLY A 162 -27.74 8.10 -24.46
CA GLY A 162 -28.81 7.53 -23.63
C GLY A 162 -28.54 6.12 -23.07
N SER A 163 -27.34 5.57 -23.23
CA SER A 163 -27.03 4.20 -22.76
C SER A 163 -26.99 4.04 -21.24
N HIS A 164 -26.80 5.14 -20.50
CA HIS A 164 -26.83 5.16 -19.05
C HIS A 164 -27.09 6.57 -18.52
N ASN A 165 -27.58 6.68 -17.29
CA ASN A 165 -27.92 7.97 -16.66
C ASN A 165 -26.82 8.58 -15.80
N ASP A 166 -25.77 7.82 -15.45
CA ASP A 166 -24.69 8.34 -14.60
C ASP A 166 -24.00 9.58 -15.20
N THR A 167 -23.75 10.60 -14.38
CA THR A 167 -23.14 11.86 -14.77
C THR A 167 -21.63 11.89 -14.58
N TYR A 168 -21.07 10.88 -13.91
CA TYR A 168 -19.63 10.78 -13.70
C TYR A 168 -19.02 9.62 -14.48
N ALA A 169 -17.85 9.86 -15.05
CA ALA A 169 -16.98 8.84 -15.61
C ALA A 169 -15.57 9.07 -15.07
N GLU A 170 -14.93 8.05 -14.54
CA GLU A 170 -13.59 8.14 -13.97
C GLU A 170 -12.50 8.57 -14.95
N SER A 171 -11.36 9.00 -14.38
CA SER A 171 -10.18 9.44 -15.14
C SER A 171 -9.70 8.41 -16.16
N PHE A 172 -9.81 7.10 -15.88
CA PHE A 172 -9.39 6.06 -16.82
C PHE A 172 -10.32 5.95 -18.04
N HIS A 173 -11.64 6.07 -17.85
CA HIS A 173 -12.60 6.12 -18.95
C HIS A 173 -12.30 7.32 -19.84
N ARG A 174 -12.20 8.52 -19.25
CA ARG A 174 -11.91 9.75 -20.00
C ARG A 174 -10.56 9.68 -20.71
N SER A 175 -9.53 9.12 -20.07
CA SER A 175 -8.22 8.90 -20.71
C SER A 175 -8.27 7.90 -21.86
N PHE A 176 -9.06 6.82 -21.74
CA PHE A 176 -9.23 5.85 -22.82
C PHE A 176 -9.87 6.51 -24.04
N PHE A 177 -10.97 7.25 -23.84
CA PHE A 177 -11.68 7.89 -24.94
C PHE A 177 -11.00 9.13 -25.52
N SER A 178 -10.17 9.82 -24.73
CA SER A 178 -9.28 10.89 -25.22
C SER A 178 -8.28 10.40 -26.25
N ASP A 179 -7.77 9.18 -26.11
CA ASP A 179 -6.88 8.55 -27.10
C ASP A 179 -7.69 7.88 -28.23
N TRP A 180 -8.84 7.28 -27.90
CA TRP A 180 -9.68 6.57 -28.88
C TRP A 180 -10.27 7.52 -29.93
N GLN A 181 -10.65 8.74 -29.55
CA GLN A 181 -11.28 9.72 -30.46
C GLN A 181 -10.41 10.11 -31.66
N ASP A 182 -9.09 9.88 -31.61
CA ASP A 182 -8.17 10.19 -32.71
C ASP A 182 -8.36 9.24 -33.91
N SER A 183 -8.74 7.98 -33.65
CA SER A 183 -8.89 6.94 -34.69
C SER A 183 -10.26 6.28 -34.76
N ARG A 184 -11.08 6.43 -33.71
CA ARG A 184 -12.44 5.90 -33.56
C ARG A 184 -12.65 4.47 -34.10
N PRO A 185 -11.80 3.49 -33.74
CA PRO A 185 -11.98 2.12 -34.20
C PRO A 185 -13.30 1.56 -33.68
N THR A 186 -14.05 0.87 -34.54
CA THR A 186 -15.38 0.33 -34.23
C THR A 186 -15.43 -1.20 -34.29
N SER A 187 -14.63 -1.85 -35.15
CA SER A 187 -14.60 -3.31 -35.23
C SER A 187 -13.87 -3.93 -34.03
N PRO A 188 -14.28 -5.12 -33.53
CA PRO A 188 -13.66 -5.73 -32.36
C PRO A 188 -12.14 -5.88 -32.44
N ARG A 189 -11.62 -6.29 -33.61
CA ARG A 189 -10.18 -6.48 -33.83
C ARG A 189 -9.41 -5.15 -33.81
N GLU A 190 -9.98 -4.10 -34.40
CA GLU A 190 -9.34 -2.78 -34.41
C GLU A 190 -9.34 -2.14 -33.03
N VAL A 191 -10.44 -2.28 -32.27
CA VAL A 191 -10.54 -1.79 -30.90
C VAL A 191 -9.50 -2.47 -30.01
N LEU A 192 -9.34 -3.80 -30.13
CA LEU A 192 -8.31 -4.53 -29.39
C LEU A 192 -6.90 -4.05 -29.75
N LYS A 193 -6.59 -3.95 -31.05
CA LYS A 193 -5.28 -3.48 -31.54
C LYS A 193 -4.97 -2.05 -31.05
N PHE A 194 -5.97 -1.17 -31.04
CA PHE A 194 -5.87 0.17 -30.47
C PHE A 194 -5.53 0.10 -28.96
N ALA A 195 -6.29 -0.68 -28.20
CA ALA A 195 -6.12 -0.77 -26.75
C ALA A 195 -4.77 -1.38 -26.35
N GLU A 196 -4.30 -2.41 -27.06
CA GLU A 196 -2.97 -3.00 -26.85
C GLU A 196 -1.85 -2.01 -27.15
N LYS A 197 -1.93 -1.28 -28.28
CA LYS A 197 -0.97 -0.22 -28.62
C LYS A 197 -0.95 0.88 -27.57
N ARG A 198 -2.14 1.36 -27.15
CA ARG A 198 -2.31 2.35 -26.09
C ARG A 198 -1.69 1.88 -24.77
N SER A 199 -1.99 0.65 -24.37
CA SER A 199 -1.49 0.06 -23.13
C SER A 199 0.03 -0.02 -23.14
N LYS A 200 0.63 -0.56 -24.21
CA LYS A 200 2.08 -0.66 -24.38
C LYS A 200 2.76 0.71 -24.23
N ASN A 201 2.22 1.74 -24.88
CA ASN A 201 2.79 3.10 -24.85
C ASN A 201 2.69 3.75 -23.46
N LYS A 202 1.57 3.59 -22.76
CA LYS A 202 1.40 4.19 -21.43
C LYS A 202 2.20 3.44 -20.36
N MET A 203 2.34 2.11 -20.50
CA MET A 203 3.13 1.28 -19.59
C MET A 203 4.64 1.50 -19.73
N SER A 204 5.13 1.94 -20.90
CA SER A 204 6.55 2.25 -21.14
C SER A 204 6.94 3.69 -20.77
N SER A 205 5.98 4.54 -20.36
CA SER A 205 6.27 5.91 -19.97
C SER A 205 7.18 5.99 -18.74
N SER A 206 8.18 6.86 -18.78
CA SER A 206 9.05 7.16 -17.63
C SER A 206 8.31 7.88 -16.50
N VAL A 207 7.20 8.54 -16.82
CA VAL A 207 6.28 9.19 -15.88
C VAL A 207 4.86 8.70 -16.17
N PRO A 208 4.45 7.56 -15.56
CA PRO A 208 3.09 7.05 -15.70
C PRO A 208 2.07 8.05 -15.15
N ASP A 209 0.90 8.13 -15.81
CA ASP A 209 -0.18 8.99 -15.35
C ASP A 209 -0.74 8.48 -14.01
N SER A 210 -0.43 9.21 -12.94
CA SER A 210 -0.87 8.88 -11.58
C SER A 210 -2.39 8.83 -11.41
N GLN A 211 -3.16 9.46 -12.32
CA GLN A 211 -4.62 9.43 -12.30
C GLN A 211 -5.21 8.09 -12.77
N LEU A 212 -4.36 7.22 -13.33
CA LEU A 212 -4.72 5.84 -13.70
C LEU A 212 -4.40 4.84 -12.56
N ASP A 213 -3.74 5.28 -11.49
CA ASP A 213 -3.56 4.51 -10.23
C ASP A 213 -4.78 4.68 -9.32
N ALA A 214 -5.95 4.25 -9.82
CA ALA A 214 -7.23 4.40 -9.14
C ALA A 214 -7.91 3.04 -8.85
N ILE A 215 -8.61 2.95 -7.73
CA ILE A 215 -9.33 1.74 -7.31
C ILE A 215 -10.49 1.34 -8.25
N GLY A 216 -10.93 2.21 -9.16
CA GLY A 216 -11.90 1.87 -10.22
C GLY A 216 -11.48 0.72 -11.13
N CYS A 217 -10.21 0.29 -11.08
CA CYS A 217 -9.74 -0.94 -11.71
C CYS A 217 -10.32 -2.24 -11.11
N LEU A 218 -10.75 -2.22 -9.85
CA LEU A 218 -11.26 -3.42 -9.16
C LEU A 218 -12.65 -3.86 -9.64
N PRO A 219 -13.66 -2.98 -9.83
CA PRO A 219 -14.91 -3.37 -10.48
C PRO A 219 -14.71 -4.07 -11.81
N MET A 220 -13.77 -3.60 -12.64
CA MET A 220 -13.45 -4.19 -13.95
C MET A 220 -12.69 -5.52 -13.86
N THR A 221 -12.15 -5.86 -12.69
CA THR A 221 -11.49 -7.15 -12.41
C THR A 221 -12.50 -8.25 -12.09
N LEU A 222 -13.62 -7.90 -11.45
CA LEU A 222 -14.60 -8.83 -10.89
C LEU A 222 -15.14 -9.86 -11.91
N PRO A 223 -15.57 -9.48 -13.13
CA PRO A 223 -16.13 -10.42 -14.09
C PRO A 223 -15.22 -11.62 -14.37
N PHE A 224 -13.93 -11.36 -14.50
CA PHE A 224 -12.92 -12.37 -14.82
C PHE A 224 -12.75 -13.36 -13.67
N ILE A 225 -12.69 -12.86 -12.43
CA ILE A 225 -12.52 -13.73 -11.25
C ILE A 225 -13.79 -14.53 -10.97
N LEU A 226 -14.97 -13.92 -11.12
CA LEU A 226 -16.25 -14.60 -10.91
C LEU A 226 -16.50 -15.71 -11.95
N LEU A 227 -16.21 -15.44 -13.23
CA LEU A 227 -16.36 -16.43 -14.31
C LEU A 227 -15.32 -17.56 -14.21
N SER A 228 -14.13 -17.25 -13.69
CA SER A 228 -13.04 -18.21 -13.53
C SER A 228 -12.91 -18.75 -12.10
N ALA A 229 -13.98 -18.68 -11.29
CA ALA A 229 -13.98 -19.15 -9.90
C ALA A 229 -13.55 -20.63 -9.74
N SER A 230 -13.87 -21.47 -10.74
CA SER A 230 -13.48 -22.88 -10.77
C SER A 230 -12.18 -23.16 -11.53
N ALA A 231 -11.59 -22.14 -12.16
CA ALA A 231 -10.29 -22.26 -12.83
C ALA A 231 -9.15 -22.20 -11.80
N ASN A 232 -7.92 -22.48 -12.24
CA ASN A 232 -6.77 -22.27 -11.37
C ASN A 232 -6.53 -20.76 -11.10
N GLU A 233 -6.01 -20.46 -9.91
CA GLU A 233 -5.82 -19.10 -9.43
C GLU A 233 -4.99 -18.24 -10.41
N GLU A 234 -3.89 -18.78 -10.93
CA GLU A 234 -3.01 -18.04 -11.86
C GLU A 234 -3.71 -17.69 -13.17
N GLN A 235 -4.51 -18.60 -13.73
CA GLN A 235 -5.31 -18.33 -14.93
C GLN A 235 -6.33 -17.22 -14.67
N ALA A 236 -7.08 -17.31 -13.58
CA ALA A 236 -8.09 -16.30 -13.22
C ALA A 236 -7.45 -14.92 -13.00
N VAL A 237 -6.35 -14.86 -12.23
CA VAL A 237 -5.62 -13.62 -11.93
C VAL A 237 -4.98 -13.05 -13.18
N SER A 238 -4.35 -13.88 -14.02
CA SER A 238 -3.71 -13.44 -15.26
C SER A 238 -4.73 -12.83 -16.22
N ALA A 239 -5.90 -13.45 -16.38
CA ALA A 239 -6.92 -12.92 -17.27
C ALA A 239 -7.44 -11.55 -16.83
N ALA A 240 -7.71 -11.38 -15.53
CA ALA A 240 -8.08 -10.09 -14.96
C ALA A 240 -7.00 -9.02 -15.21
N VAL A 241 -5.74 -9.35 -14.91
CA VAL A 241 -4.61 -8.42 -15.08
C VAL A 241 -4.42 -8.01 -16.53
N GLU A 242 -4.45 -8.96 -17.47
CA GLU A 242 -4.25 -8.68 -18.89
C GLU A 242 -5.37 -7.81 -19.47
N PHE A 243 -6.62 -8.04 -19.08
CA PHE A 243 -7.71 -7.17 -19.53
C PHE A 243 -7.61 -5.77 -18.93
N VAL A 244 -7.41 -5.66 -17.62
CA VAL A 244 -7.39 -4.35 -16.94
C VAL A 244 -6.21 -3.50 -17.40
N LYS A 245 -5.08 -4.07 -17.82
CA LYS A 245 -3.99 -3.33 -18.48
C LYS A 245 -4.45 -2.57 -19.73
N LEU A 246 -5.48 -3.04 -20.44
CA LEU A 246 -5.98 -2.41 -21.67
C LEU A 246 -6.76 -1.12 -21.38
N THR A 247 -7.47 -1.09 -20.25
CA THR A 247 -8.29 0.06 -19.81
C THR A 247 -7.53 0.97 -18.82
N HIS A 248 -6.78 0.38 -17.89
CA HIS A 248 -6.04 1.03 -16.80
C HIS A 248 -4.51 0.79 -16.88
N PRO A 249 -3.83 1.26 -17.94
CA PRO A 249 -2.40 1.03 -18.10
C PRO A 249 -1.57 1.84 -17.09
N HIS A 250 -1.28 1.24 -15.93
CA HIS A 250 -0.40 1.81 -14.92
C HIS A 250 0.42 0.71 -14.22
N PRO A 251 1.75 0.86 -14.05
CA PRO A 251 2.61 -0.20 -13.49
C PRO A 251 2.20 -0.70 -12.09
N LYS A 252 1.73 0.19 -11.22
CA LYS A 252 1.33 -0.19 -9.85
C LYS A 252 0.00 -0.96 -9.79
N VAL A 253 -0.90 -0.73 -10.75
CA VAL A 253 -2.24 -1.32 -10.76
C VAL A 253 -2.16 -2.86 -10.83
N ILE A 254 -1.15 -3.40 -11.53
CA ILE A 254 -0.92 -4.85 -11.67
C ILE A 254 -0.76 -5.55 -10.31
N GLU A 255 0.04 -4.97 -9.42
CA GLU A 255 0.30 -5.54 -8.10
C GLU A 255 -0.99 -5.56 -7.26
N TYR A 256 -1.73 -4.46 -7.27
CA TYR A 256 -2.96 -4.31 -6.48
C TYR A 256 -4.09 -5.23 -6.95
N ILE A 257 -4.27 -5.35 -8.27
CA ILE A 257 -5.22 -6.31 -8.85
C ILE A 257 -4.84 -7.73 -8.44
N SER A 258 -3.55 -8.08 -8.51
CA SER A 258 -3.10 -9.42 -8.15
C SER A 258 -3.37 -9.76 -6.68
N ILE A 259 -3.25 -8.79 -5.76
CA ILE A 259 -3.57 -8.98 -4.34
C ILE A 259 -5.08 -9.21 -4.18
N TYR A 260 -5.90 -8.36 -4.78
CA TYR A 260 -7.37 -8.45 -4.68
C TYR A 260 -7.93 -9.72 -5.32
N SER A 261 -7.53 -10.01 -6.56
CA SER A 261 -8.01 -11.16 -7.34
C SER A 261 -7.72 -12.48 -6.66
N ARG A 262 -6.54 -12.64 -6.03
CA ARG A 262 -6.19 -13.86 -5.29
C ARG A 262 -7.04 -14.02 -4.04
N ALA A 263 -7.25 -12.93 -3.28
CA ALA A 263 -8.11 -12.97 -2.12
C ALA A 263 -9.56 -13.35 -2.50
N LEU A 264 -10.11 -12.73 -3.54
CA LEU A 264 -11.46 -13.04 -4.00
C LEU A 264 -11.57 -14.47 -4.56
N HIS A 265 -10.62 -14.92 -5.39
CA HIS A 265 -10.62 -16.29 -5.93
C HIS A 265 -10.57 -17.33 -4.80
N ALA A 266 -9.71 -17.12 -3.80
CA ALA A 266 -9.64 -17.99 -2.63
C ALA A 266 -10.96 -18.02 -1.83
N VAL A 267 -11.58 -16.85 -1.61
CA VAL A 267 -12.87 -16.75 -0.89
C VAL A 267 -14.01 -17.40 -1.67
N LEU A 268 -14.05 -17.26 -3.00
CA LEU A 268 -15.01 -17.96 -3.86
C LEU A 268 -14.86 -19.48 -3.78
N GLY A 269 -13.66 -19.97 -3.45
CA GLY A 269 -13.37 -21.38 -3.16
C GLY A 269 -13.62 -21.79 -1.70
N GLY A 270 -14.13 -20.90 -0.84
CA GLY A 270 -14.46 -21.17 0.57
C GLY A 270 -13.39 -20.78 1.58
N ALA A 271 -12.33 -20.07 1.18
CA ALA A 271 -11.34 -19.56 2.13
C ALA A 271 -11.94 -18.47 3.04
N SER A 272 -11.44 -18.36 4.27
CA SER A 272 -11.87 -17.34 5.22
C SER A 272 -11.56 -15.93 4.72
N VAL A 273 -12.59 -15.08 4.61
CA VAL A 273 -12.45 -13.65 4.29
C VAL A 273 -11.49 -12.96 5.25
N ARG A 274 -11.61 -13.23 6.55
CA ARG A 274 -10.76 -12.64 7.59
C ARG A 274 -9.28 -12.94 7.36
N HIS A 275 -8.95 -14.20 7.08
CA HIS A 275 -7.57 -14.61 6.85
C HIS A 275 -7.01 -14.03 5.55
N GLN A 276 -7.79 -14.04 4.46
CA GLN A 276 -7.38 -13.44 3.19
C GLN A 276 -7.18 -11.92 3.33
N ALA A 277 -8.04 -11.25 4.08
CA ALA A 277 -7.92 -9.83 4.38
C ALA A 277 -6.67 -9.50 5.21
N GLU A 278 -6.38 -10.27 6.27
CA GLU A 278 -5.13 -10.13 7.03
C GLU A 278 -3.90 -10.31 6.14
N HIS A 279 -3.88 -11.39 5.34
CA HIS A 279 -2.76 -11.67 4.43
C HIS A 279 -2.54 -10.51 3.43
N ALA A 280 -3.62 -9.98 2.85
CA ALA A 280 -3.55 -8.82 1.97
C ALA A 280 -3.05 -7.55 2.69
N LEU A 281 -3.52 -7.27 3.91
CA LEU A 281 -3.07 -6.13 4.71
C LEU A 281 -1.58 -6.20 5.06
N ARG A 282 -1.04 -7.40 5.31
CA ARG A 282 0.39 -7.61 5.53
C ARG A 282 1.19 -7.31 4.26
N ARG A 283 0.72 -7.75 3.09
CA ARG A 283 1.34 -7.44 1.79
C ARG A 283 1.30 -5.95 1.46
N LEU A 284 0.29 -5.23 1.91
CA LEU A 284 0.13 -3.79 1.71
C LEU A 284 0.91 -2.93 2.72
N ASP A 285 1.58 -3.54 3.70
CA ASP A 285 2.26 -2.86 4.82
C ASP A 285 1.28 -2.01 5.65
N ALA A 286 0.07 -2.53 5.87
CA ALA A 286 -1.02 -1.86 6.58
C ALA A 286 -1.48 -2.61 7.85
N TRP A 287 -1.11 -3.88 8.02
CA TRP A 287 -1.59 -4.74 9.10
C TRP A 287 -1.38 -4.17 10.51
N ASP A 288 -0.18 -3.71 10.84
CA ASP A 288 0.13 -3.20 12.18
C ASP A 288 -0.71 -1.96 12.53
N THR A 289 -0.98 -1.12 11.54
CA THR A 289 -1.88 0.04 11.68
C THR A 289 -3.31 -0.43 11.92
N CYS A 290 -3.82 -1.33 11.07
CA CYS A 290 -5.19 -1.84 11.16
C CYS A 290 -5.46 -2.51 12.50
N GLN A 291 -4.50 -3.29 13.02
CA GLN A 291 -4.63 -3.97 14.31
C GLN A 291 -4.89 -3.01 15.47
N SER A 292 -4.31 -1.81 15.44
CA SER A 292 -4.58 -0.77 16.44
C SER A 292 -6.05 -0.33 16.42
N TYR A 293 -6.60 -0.10 15.22
CA TYR A 293 -8.01 0.26 15.05
C TYR A 293 -8.96 -0.88 15.40
N SER A 294 -8.65 -2.13 15.02
CA SER A 294 -9.43 -3.31 15.41
C SER A 294 -9.55 -3.45 16.93
N ARG A 295 -8.42 -3.28 17.66
CA ARG A 295 -8.42 -3.29 19.14
C ARG A 295 -9.25 -2.16 19.74
N LYS A 296 -9.28 -1.00 19.09
CA LYS A 296 -10.09 0.14 19.54
C LYS A 296 -11.58 -0.09 19.26
N ALA A 297 -11.92 -0.62 18.10
CA ALA A 297 -13.30 -0.93 17.69
C ALA A 297 -13.91 -2.01 18.60
N ALA A 298 -13.12 -3.01 19.00
CA ALA A 298 -13.54 -4.08 19.90
C ALA A 298 -13.97 -3.61 21.31
N ARG A 299 -13.65 -2.36 21.70
CA ARG A 299 -14.08 -1.76 22.98
C ARG A 299 -15.52 -1.25 22.95
N TYR A 300 -16.11 -1.16 21.77
CA TYR A 300 -17.44 -0.60 21.56
C TYR A 300 -18.41 -1.68 21.04
N PRO A 301 -19.70 -1.61 21.39
CA PRO A 301 -20.72 -2.52 20.85
C PRO A 301 -20.78 -2.48 19.32
N VAL A 302 -21.11 -3.61 18.68
CA VAL A 302 -21.10 -3.81 17.20
C VAL A 302 -21.91 -2.73 16.47
N SER A 303 -23.08 -2.36 16.99
CA SER A 303 -24.00 -1.38 16.38
C SER A 303 -23.82 0.05 16.88
N SER A 304 -22.80 0.34 17.70
CA SER A 304 -22.62 1.67 18.29
C SER A 304 -22.04 2.68 17.31
N GLU A 305 -22.48 3.94 17.43
CA GLU A 305 -21.93 5.05 16.65
C GLU A 305 -20.43 5.25 16.93
N ASP A 306 -19.97 5.00 18.15
CA ASP A 306 -18.56 5.11 18.52
C ASP A 306 -17.70 4.07 17.80
N ARG A 307 -18.22 2.85 17.59
CA ARG A 307 -17.53 1.84 16.78
C ARG A 307 -17.43 2.28 15.32
N LEU A 308 -18.50 2.82 14.75
CA LEU A 308 -18.47 3.39 13.39
C LEU A 308 -17.43 4.51 13.28
N LYS A 309 -17.33 5.42 14.26
CA LYS A 309 -16.29 6.46 14.31
C LYS A 309 -14.88 5.91 14.29
N VAL A 310 -14.63 4.76 14.91
CA VAL A 310 -13.33 4.07 14.83
C VAL A 310 -13.05 3.60 13.40
N HIS A 311 -14.03 2.98 12.73
CA HIS A 311 -13.86 2.54 11.35
C HIS A 311 -13.69 3.73 10.38
N GLN A 312 -14.46 4.82 10.57
CA GLN A 312 -14.30 6.07 9.83
C GLN A 312 -12.89 6.66 10.02
N SER A 313 -12.39 6.66 11.25
CA SER A 313 -11.02 7.11 11.55
C SER A 313 -9.96 6.24 10.85
N ALA A 314 -10.16 4.92 10.84
CA ALA A 314 -9.27 3.98 10.18
C ALA A 314 -9.25 4.18 8.65
N VAL A 315 -10.42 4.30 8.02
CA VAL A 315 -10.54 4.54 6.57
C VAL A 315 -9.97 5.92 6.21
N ASN A 316 -10.20 6.95 7.03
CA ASN A 316 -9.59 8.27 6.86
C ASN A 316 -8.06 8.20 6.87
N TYR A 317 -7.49 7.42 7.80
CA TYR A 317 -6.06 7.22 7.92
C TYR A 317 -5.46 6.45 6.73
N LEU A 318 -6.07 5.32 6.36
CA LEU A 318 -5.58 4.43 5.30
C LEU A 318 -5.74 5.07 3.92
N GLY A 319 -6.85 5.78 3.69
CA GLY A 319 -7.09 6.65 2.55
C GLY A 319 -8.55 6.72 2.14
N LEU A 320 -9.09 7.94 2.08
CA LEU A 320 -10.41 8.25 1.51
C LEU A 320 -10.38 8.50 0.00
N ALA A 321 -9.23 8.86 -0.56
CA ALA A 321 -9.09 9.17 -1.97
C ALA A 321 -8.98 7.91 -2.84
N CYS A 322 -9.15 8.07 -4.14
CA CYS A 322 -9.22 6.96 -5.10
C CYS A 322 -7.91 6.21 -5.35
N TYR A 323 -6.76 6.65 -4.79
CA TYR A 323 -5.48 5.98 -4.97
C TYR A 323 -5.50 4.52 -4.48
N THR A 324 -5.13 3.61 -5.38
CA THR A 324 -5.36 2.16 -5.21
C THR A 324 -4.79 1.61 -3.90
N LYS A 325 -3.56 1.94 -3.51
CA LYS A 325 -2.95 1.41 -2.26
C LYS A 325 -3.78 1.73 -1.02
N GLY A 326 -4.18 2.98 -0.87
CA GLY A 326 -4.90 3.45 0.32
C GLY A 326 -6.30 2.86 0.37
N ALA A 327 -7.03 2.97 -0.73
CA ALA A 327 -8.38 2.45 -0.84
C ALA A 327 -8.45 0.92 -0.70
N LEU A 328 -7.47 0.18 -1.24
CA LEU A 328 -7.38 -1.28 -1.08
C LEU A 328 -7.03 -1.68 0.36
N SER A 329 -6.21 -0.88 1.06
CA SER A 329 -5.93 -1.11 2.49
C SER A 329 -7.20 -0.89 3.33
N SER A 330 -7.96 0.18 3.05
CA SER A 330 -9.26 0.45 3.67
C SER A 330 -10.28 -0.68 3.39
N LEU A 331 -10.30 -1.19 2.16
CA LEU A 331 -11.15 -2.33 1.77
C LEU A 331 -10.84 -3.56 2.62
N PHE A 332 -9.58 -4.00 2.67
CA PHE A 332 -9.24 -5.21 3.41
C PHE A 332 -9.35 -5.04 4.93
N TYR A 333 -9.17 -3.81 5.44
CA TYR A 333 -9.50 -3.52 6.83
C TYR A 333 -10.99 -3.79 7.11
N LEU A 334 -11.89 -3.21 6.31
CA LEU A 334 -13.33 -3.43 6.48
C LEU A 334 -13.70 -4.91 6.26
N ALA A 335 -13.10 -5.58 5.26
CA ALA A 335 -13.33 -7.02 5.04
C ALA A 335 -12.88 -7.87 6.22
N HIS A 336 -11.79 -7.51 6.90
CA HIS A 336 -11.33 -8.18 8.10
C HIS A 336 -12.28 -7.96 9.28
N GLU A 337 -12.74 -6.72 9.50
CA GLU A 337 -13.60 -6.37 10.62
C GLU A 337 -15.03 -6.92 10.48
N PHE A 338 -15.54 -7.00 9.25
CA PHE A 338 -16.91 -7.39 8.93
C PHE A 338 -16.98 -8.72 8.16
N HIS A 339 -15.98 -9.59 8.33
CA HIS A 339 -15.82 -10.85 7.60
C HIS A 339 -17.02 -11.80 7.65
N ASP A 340 -17.86 -11.68 8.67
CA ASP A 340 -19.06 -12.46 8.96
C ASP A 340 -20.34 -11.61 8.99
N ASP A 341 -20.25 -10.32 8.64
CA ASP A 341 -21.37 -9.38 8.63
C ASP A 341 -21.35 -8.51 7.34
N PRO A 342 -21.77 -9.07 6.18
CA PRO A 342 -21.80 -8.29 4.94
C PRO A 342 -22.69 -7.04 5.00
N LYS A 343 -23.81 -7.10 5.75
CA LYS A 343 -24.72 -5.97 5.94
C LYS A 343 -23.99 -4.82 6.64
N GLY A 344 -23.40 -5.08 7.80
CA GLY A 344 -22.64 -4.09 8.55
C GLY A 344 -21.42 -3.59 7.80
N GLY A 345 -20.71 -4.46 7.08
CA GLY A 345 -19.54 -4.09 6.28
C GLY A 345 -19.87 -3.11 5.15
N ILE A 346 -20.97 -3.36 4.42
CA ILE A 346 -21.44 -2.45 3.37
C ILE A 346 -21.87 -1.11 3.96
N LEU A 347 -22.69 -1.10 5.01
CA LEU A 347 -23.16 0.15 5.65
C LEU A 347 -22.00 0.95 6.26
N ALA A 348 -21.03 0.27 6.90
CA ALA A 348 -19.84 0.91 7.44
C ALA A 348 -18.99 1.53 6.31
N ASN A 349 -18.80 0.82 5.19
CA ASN A 349 -18.10 1.37 4.03
C ASN A 349 -18.77 2.62 3.48
N THR A 350 -20.10 2.55 3.28
CA THR A 350 -20.92 3.66 2.78
C THR A 350 -20.76 4.89 3.67
N ASN A 351 -20.94 4.71 4.98
CA ASN A 351 -20.87 5.79 5.96
C ASN A 351 -19.43 6.24 6.31
N CYS A 352 -18.40 5.58 5.76
CA CYS A 352 -17.03 6.12 5.77
C CYS A 352 -16.80 7.20 4.70
N GLY A 353 -17.68 7.33 3.70
CA GLY A 353 -17.51 8.29 2.62
C GLY A 353 -16.22 8.11 1.80
N GLY A 354 -15.74 9.19 1.19
CA GLY A 354 -14.63 9.16 0.25
C GLY A 354 -14.93 8.29 -0.97
N GLU A 355 -13.94 7.56 -1.48
CA GLU A 355 -14.06 6.60 -2.58
C GLU A 355 -14.75 5.31 -2.09
N ASN A 356 -16.01 5.44 -1.66
CA ASN A 356 -16.80 4.34 -1.09
C ASN A 356 -17.51 3.50 -2.15
N CYS A 357 -17.79 4.00 -3.36
CA CYS A 357 -18.42 3.23 -4.42
C CYS A 357 -17.53 2.09 -4.86
N ASN A 358 -16.37 2.36 -5.48
CA ASN A 358 -15.49 1.30 -5.97
C ASN A 358 -14.94 0.41 -4.85
N ARG A 359 -14.62 1.01 -3.69
CA ARG A 359 -14.23 0.27 -2.49
C ARG A 359 -15.37 -0.63 -2.02
N GLY A 360 -16.60 -0.14 -2.03
CA GLY A 360 -17.82 -0.84 -1.66
C GLY A 360 -18.14 -1.97 -2.63
N THR A 361 -18.05 -1.75 -3.94
CA THR A 361 -18.22 -2.76 -4.99
C THR A 361 -17.31 -3.97 -4.73
N ALA A 362 -16.02 -3.71 -4.52
CA ALA A 362 -15.05 -4.77 -4.29
C ALA A 362 -15.15 -5.40 -2.88
N LEU A 363 -15.46 -4.60 -1.85
CA LEU A 363 -15.74 -5.10 -0.50
C LEU A 363 -16.98 -6.01 -0.50
N GLY A 364 -18.06 -5.56 -1.14
CA GLY A 364 -19.33 -6.27 -1.27
C GLY A 364 -19.14 -7.61 -1.97
N ALA A 365 -18.42 -7.64 -3.10
CA ALA A 365 -18.09 -8.89 -3.77
C ALA A 365 -17.36 -9.89 -2.86
N LEU A 366 -16.37 -9.42 -2.09
CA LEU A 366 -15.59 -10.26 -1.18
C LEU A 366 -16.42 -10.76 0.01
N LEU A 367 -17.20 -9.88 0.64
CA LEU A 367 -18.07 -10.20 1.76
C LEU A 367 -19.23 -11.12 1.34
N GLY A 368 -19.84 -10.87 0.17
CA GLY A 368 -20.90 -11.72 -0.39
C GLY A 368 -20.40 -13.12 -0.75
N ALA A 369 -19.20 -13.21 -1.36
CA ALA A 369 -18.55 -14.49 -1.65
C ALA A 369 -18.35 -15.33 -0.38
N GLY A 370 -17.83 -14.74 0.69
CA GLY A 370 -17.64 -15.41 1.98
C GLY A 370 -18.95 -15.72 2.71
N GLY A 371 -19.91 -14.79 2.61
CA GLY A 371 -21.25 -14.89 3.19
C GLY A 371 -22.03 -16.12 2.72
N ALA A 372 -21.81 -16.55 1.47
CA ALA A 372 -22.41 -17.78 0.94
C ALA A 372 -22.02 -19.04 1.74
N TYR A 373 -20.84 -19.05 2.39
CA TYR A 373 -20.35 -20.17 3.21
C TYR A 373 -20.71 -20.04 4.69
N SER A 374 -20.79 -18.81 5.22
CA SER A 374 -21.17 -18.57 6.62
C SER A 374 -22.68 -18.49 6.84
N GLY A 375 -23.46 -18.34 5.76
CA GLY A 375 -24.91 -18.11 5.82
C GLY A 375 -25.30 -16.64 6.04
N ALA A 376 -24.33 -15.77 6.32
CA ALA A 376 -24.55 -14.33 6.44
C ALA A 376 -24.48 -13.68 5.06
N VAL A 377 -25.61 -13.54 4.36
CA VAL A 377 -25.70 -12.87 3.05
C VAL A 377 -26.31 -11.48 3.17
N ILE A 378 -26.26 -10.68 2.11
CA ILE A 378 -26.92 -9.38 2.11
C ILE A 378 -28.44 -9.53 2.22
N PRO A 379 -29.16 -8.55 2.78
CA PRO A 379 -30.62 -8.58 2.87
C PRO A 379 -31.31 -8.73 1.51
N GLN A 380 -32.40 -9.50 1.46
CA GLN A 380 -33.19 -9.69 0.24
C GLN A 380 -33.85 -8.38 -0.23
N GLU A 381 -34.31 -7.55 0.72
CA GLU A 381 -34.80 -6.18 0.47
C GLU A 381 -33.86 -5.37 -0.43
N TRP A 382 -32.54 -5.43 -0.21
CA TRP A 382 -31.58 -4.70 -1.04
C TRP A 382 -31.45 -5.29 -2.45
N LYS A 383 -31.67 -6.60 -2.62
CA LYS A 383 -31.65 -7.24 -3.95
C LYS A 383 -32.88 -6.82 -4.76
N ASP A 384 -34.04 -6.76 -4.11
CA ASP A 384 -35.33 -6.45 -4.72
C ASP A 384 -35.46 -4.95 -5.06
N GLU A 385 -34.77 -4.08 -4.32
CA GLU A 385 -34.75 -2.63 -4.56
C GLU A 385 -33.74 -2.17 -5.64
N LEU A 386 -32.85 -3.05 -6.12
CA LEU A 386 -31.93 -2.70 -7.21
C LEU A 386 -32.71 -2.46 -8.50
N ARG A 387 -32.42 -1.37 -9.20
CA ARG A 387 -33.23 -0.96 -10.36
C ARG A 387 -33.15 -1.94 -11.53
N ASP A 388 -31.98 -2.51 -11.79
CA ASP A 388 -31.79 -3.58 -12.77
C ASP A 388 -32.69 -4.81 -12.47
N ALA A 389 -33.06 -5.05 -11.21
CA ALA A 389 -34.01 -6.09 -10.82
C ALA A 389 -35.47 -5.70 -11.12
N GLN A 390 -35.78 -4.40 -11.08
CA GLN A 390 -37.14 -3.86 -11.23
C GLN A 390 -37.52 -3.59 -12.69
N ASP A 391 -36.58 -3.15 -13.53
CA ASP A 391 -36.81 -2.80 -14.94
C ASP A 391 -36.86 -4.05 -15.86
N GLY A 392 -37.00 -5.26 -15.31
CA GLY A 392 -36.88 -6.52 -16.06
C GLY A 392 -35.46 -6.73 -16.62
N GLY A 393 -34.46 -6.09 -16.02
CA GLY A 393 -33.08 -6.02 -16.49
C GLY A 393 -32.43 -7.39 -16.58
N GLU A 394 -32.22 -7.81 -17.81
CA GLU A 394 -31.56 -9.03 -18.22
C GLU A 394 -30.17 -9.22 -17.57
N SER A 395 -29.49 -8.21 -17.03
CA SER A 395 -28.07 -8.28 -16.64
C SER A 395 -27.72 -9.25 -15.50
N VAL A 396 -28.26 -9.02 -14.30
CA VAL A 396 -27.92 -9.80 -13.08
C VAL A 396 -28.75 -11.09 -13.02
N PHE A 397 -30.01 -11.02 -13.45
CA PHE A 397 -30.92 -12.17 -13.54
C PHE A 397 -30.56 -13.12 -14.68
N LEU A 398 -30.19 -12.67 -15.90
CA LEU A 398 -29.67 -13.60 -16.90
C LEU A 398 -28.35 -14.19 -16.43
N PHE A 399 -27.49 -13.45 -15.72
CA PHE A 399 -26.22 -14.04 -15.29
C PHE A 399 -26.40 -15.14 -14.25
N THR A 400 -27.17 -14.90 -13.19
CA THR A 400 -27.48 -15.92 -12.17
C THR A 400 -28.16 -17.13 -12.81
N ASN A 401 -28.97 -16.94 -13.86
CA ASN A 401 -29.57 -18.04 -14.64
C ASN A 401 -28.66 -18.65 -15.73
N ALA A 402 -27.68 -17.93 -16.27
CA ALA A 402 -26.79 -18.38 -17.34
C ALA A 402 -25.53 -19.07 -16.81
N THR A 403 -25.04 -18.70 -15.62
CA THR A 403 -24.02 -19.49 -14.89
C THR A 403 -24.51 -20.90 -14.58
N ILE A 404 -25.83 -21.08 -14.33
CA ILE A 404 -26.46 -22.41 -14.22
C ILE A 404 -26.28 -23.23 -15.52
N LYS A 405 -26.28 -22.59 -16.69
CA LYS A 405 -26.18 -23.26 -18.00
C LYS A 405 -24.73 -23.48 -18.48
N LEU A 406 -23.81 -22.54 -18.25
CA LEU A 406 -22.43 -22.63 -18.76
C LEU A 406 -21.56 -23.61 -17.97
N GLN A 407 -21.71 -23.70 -16.66
CA GLN A 407 -20.91 -24.63 -15.84
C GLN A 407 -21.35 -26.09 -15.96
N ASN A 408 -22.48 -26.39 -16.62
CA ASN A 408 -22.90 -27.76 -16.92
C ASN A 408 -22.20 -28.34 -18.18
N LYS A 409 -21.48 -27.53 -18.97
CA LYS A 409 -20.83 -27.98 -20.23
C LYS A 409 -19.36 -28.40 -20.10
N HIS A 410 -18.70 -28.18 -18.96
CA HIS A 410 -17.27 -28.49 -18.80
C HIS A 410 -16.95 -29.94 -18.35
N GLY A 411 -17.95 -30.83 -18.34
CA GLY A 411 -17.76 -32.26 -18.12
C GLY A 411 -17.64 -33.05 -19.42
N VAL A 412 -16.58 -32.86 -20.21
CA VAL A 412 -16.25 -33.79 -21.31
C VAL A 412 -14.74 -34.08 -21.34
N SER A 413 -14.44 -35.37 -21.23
CA SER A 413 -13.13 -36.01 -21.28
C SER A 413 -12.46 -35.86 -22.65
N CYS A 414 -11.15 -35.58 -22.67
CA CYS A 414 -10.27 -35.88 -23.80
C CYS A 414 -8.97 -36.51 -23.29
N THR A 415 -8.79 -37.78 -23.68
CA THR A 415 -7.61 -38.63 -23.50
C THR A 415 -6.48 -38.24 -24.45
N GLY A 416 -5.23 -38.27 -23.96
CA GLY A 416 -4.03 -38.21 -24.81
C GLY A 416 -2.75 -37.88 -24.03
N TYR A 417 -1.96 -38.91 -23.70
CA TYR A 417 -0.54 -38.82 -23.27
C TYR A 417 0.37 -39.13 -24.48
N PRO A 418 1.58 -38.55 -24.57
CA PRO A 418 2.79 -39.16 -23.96
C PRO A 418 3.71 -38.11 -23.28
N SER A 419 4.04 -38.22 -22.00
CA SER A 419 5.15 -38.98 -21.38
C SER A 419 6.52 -38.30 -21.48
N PHE A 420 6.80 -37.40 -20.53
CA PHE A 420 8.15 -37.19 -19.96
C PHE A 420 8.11 -37.58 -18.49
N VAL A 421 8.95 -38.53 -18.09
CA VAL A 421 9.03 -39.07 -16.72
C VAL A 421 9.75 -38.08 -15.82
N THR A 422 9.02 -37.40 -14.96
CA THR A 422 9.55 -36.84 -13.71
C THR A 422 8.55 -37.17 -12.61
N VAL A 423 8.86 -38.20 -11.82
CA VAL A 423 8.03 -38.58 -10.67
C VAL A 423 8.21 -37.51 -9.59
N ASN A 424 7.11 -36.92 -9.16
CA ASN A 424 7.10 -35.99 -8.03
C ASN A 424 7.45 -36.78 -6.75
N LYS A 425 8.21 -36.20 -5.81
CA LYS A 425 8.57 -36.82 -4.51
C LYS A 425 7.34 -37.35 -3.75
N LEU A 426 6.17 -36.75 -3.95
CA LEU A 426 4.87 -37.19 -3.43
C LEU A 426 4.33 -38.48 -4.09
N GLU A 427 4.66 -38.76 -5.35
CA GLU A 427 4.34 -40.04 -6.00
C GLU A 427 5.31 -41.15 -5.59
N ALA A 428 6.59 -40.84 -5.34
CA ALA A 428 7.54 -41.81 -4.79
C ALA A 428 7.17 -42.25 -3.35
N SER A 429 6.54 -41.37 -2.58
CA SER A 429 6.15 -41.64 -1.18
C SER A 429 4.87 -42.48 -1.05
N ARG A 430 4.06 -42.62 -2.11
CA ARG A 430 2.83 -43.44 -2.09
C ARG A 430 3.09 -44.95 -2.11
N PHE A 431 4.29 -45.38 -2.47
CA PHE A 431 4.70 -46.79 -2.46
C PHE A 431 5.19 -47.27 -1.08
N LEU A 432 5.15 -46.44 -0.03
CA LEU A 432 5.67 -46.77 1.30
C LEU A 432 4.62 -46.68 2.42
N HIS A 433 3.37 -47.06 2.15
CA HIS A 433 2.44 -47.41 3.22
C HIS A 433 2.71 -48.85 3.66
N ARG A 434 3.41 -49.04 4.78
CA ARG A 434 3.57 -50.36 5.42
C ARG A 434 2.24 -50.77 6.06
N SER A 435 1.58 -51.77 5.49
CA SER A 435 0.43 -52.44 6.09
C SER A 435 0.87 -53.78 6.65
N ARG A 436 0.38 -54.16 7.84
CA ARG A 436 0.55 -55.51 8.39
C ARG A 436 -0.08 -56.51 7.42
N ARG A 437 0.65 -57.53 6.96
CA ARG A 437 0.01 -58.63 6.21
C ARG A 437 -0.87 -59.41 7.18
N ALA A 438 -2.06 -59.81 6.78
CA ALA A 438 -2.89 -60.67 7.63
C ALA A 438 -2.14 -62.00 7.85
N ASN A 439 -1.96 -62.38 9.12
CA ASN A 439 -1.16 -63.54 9.57
C ASN A 439 -1.38 -64.79 8.69
N TYR A 440 -0.31 -65.35 8.13
CA TYR A 440 -0.33 -66.73 7.65
C TYR A 440 -0.29 -67.66 8.88
N LEU A 441 -1.15 -68.70 8.92
CA LEU A 441 -1.09 -69.75 9.94
C LEU A 441 0.39 -70.18 10.09
N PHE A 442 0.95 -70.12 11.31
CA PHE A 442 2.32 -70.47 11.71
C PHE A 442 3.42 -69.38 11.69
N GLU A 443 3.15 -68.11 11.35
CA GLU A 443 4.17 -67.05 11.38
C GLU A 443 4.71 -66.75 12.80
N GLU A 444 3.86 -66.86 13.84
CA GLU A 444 4.20 -66.66 15.25
C GLU A 444 5.17 -67.70 15.86
N TRP A 445 5.56 -68.73 15.11
CA TRP A 445 6.56 -69.72 15.56
C TRP A 445 7.99 -69.34 15.17
N ARG A 446 8.19 -68.25 14.42
CA ARG A 446 9.52 -67.78 14.02
C ARG A 446 10.07 -66.80 15.05
N ARG A 447 11.38 -66.87 15.32
CA ARG A 447 12.05 -65.89 16.19
C ARG A 447 11.93 -64.48 15.59
N GLY A 448 11.57 -63.49 16.42
CA GLY A 448 11.35 -62.10 16.01
C GLY A 448 12.55 -61.52 15.27
N ASN A 449 12.28 -60.78 14.19
CA ASN A 449 13.31 -60.18 13.33
C ASN A 449 12.98 -58.72 13.02
N LEU A 450 13.90 -57.81 13.37
CA LEU A 450 13.71 -56.36 13.23
C LEU A 450 13.38 -55.92 11.81
N GLU A 451 14.07 -56.48 10.82
CA GLU A 451 13.92 -56.07 9.45
C GLU A 451 12.54 -56.51 8.93
N ARG A 452 12.20 -57.79 9.10
CA ARG A 452 10.93 -58.35 8.64
C ARG A 452 9.71 -57.72 9.34
N GLU A 453 9.69 -57.71 10.67
CA GLU A 453 8.47 -57.38 11.43
C GLU A 453 8.28 -55.88 11.58
N CYS A 454 9.37 -55.11 11.74
CA CYS A 454 9.27 -53.68 12.02
C CYS A 454 9.81 -52.76 10.90
N LEU A 455 10.77 -53.19 10.06
CA LEU A 455 11.30 -52.36 8.96
C LEU A 455 10.66 -52.63 7.60
N GLU A 456 10.10 -53.80 7.36
CA GLU A 456 9.31 -54.09 6.16
C GLU A 456 7.82 -53.92 6.45
N GLU A 457 7.41 -54.24 7.68
CA GLU A 457 6.02 -54.17 8.15
C GLU A 457 5.84 -53.21 9.34
N LYS A 458 4.58 -53.04 9.79
CA LYS A 458 4.25 -52.25 10.97
C LYS A 458 4.07 -53.19 12.17
N CYS A 459 5.03 -53.20 13.10
CA CYS A 459 4.99 -54.05 14.30
C CYS A 459 4.31 -53.35 15.49
N SER A 460 3.81 -54.18 16.41
CA SER A 460 3.31 -53.83 17.74
C SER A 460 4.44 -53.74 18.77
N TYR A 461 4.15 -53.18 19.95
CA TYR A 461 5.16 -53.05 21.02
C TYR A 461 5.58 -54.42 21.53
N GLU A 462 4.62 -55.34 21.59
CA GLU A 462 4.78 -56.73 21.98
C GLU A 462 5.70 -57.48 21.01
N GLU A 463 5.53 -57.32 19.70
CA GLU A 463 6.43 -57.90 18.68
C GLU A 463 7.84 -57.28 18.76
N ALA A 464 7.96 -55.97 18.96
CA ALA A 464 9.27 -55.33 19.16
C ALA A 464 9.98 -55.84 20.43
N LYS A 465 9.22 -56.16 21.49
CA LYS A 465 9.75 -56.70 22.75
C LYS A 465 10.33 -58.11 22.58
N GLU A 466 9.82 -58.88 21.63
CA GLU A 466 10.38 -60.21 21.31
C GLU A 466 11.72 -60.12 20.57
N ILE A 467 12.01 -58.97 19.94
CA ILE A 467 13.26 -58.71 19.20
C ILE A 467 14.34 -58.14 20.12
N PHE A 468 13.99 -57.18 20.98
CA PHE A 468 14.94 -56.50 21.86
C PHE A 468 14.96 -57.12 23.26
N ALA A 469 16.01 -57.90 23.56
CA ALA A 469 16.16 -58.57 24.86
C ALA A 469 16.37 -57.60 26.04
N LEU A 470 16.89 -56.39 25.80
CA LEU A 470 17.14 -55.39 26.84
C LEU A 470 16.05 -54.30 26.84
N PRO A 471 15.39 -54.02 27.99
CA PRO A 471 14.30 -53.04 28.07
C PRO A 471 14.69 -51.63 27.59
N GLN A 472 15.93 -51.21 27.86
CA GLN A 472 16.40 -49.88 27.45
C GLN A 472 16.53 -49.74 25.93
N GLN A 473 16.91 -50.82 25.23
CA GLN A 473 17.01 -50.82 23.76
C GLN A 473 15.62 -50.83 23.10
N LEU A 474 14.68 -51.57 23.68
CA LEU A 474 13.27 -51.58 23.26
C LEU A 474 12.68 -50.17 23.35
N GLU A 475 12.84 -49.49 24.49
CA GLU A 475 12.29 -48.15 24.69
C GLU A 475 12.90 -47.12 23.73
N VAL A 476 14.22 -47.17 23.50
CA VAL A 476 14.90 -46.28 22.54
C VAL A 476 14.41 -46.54 21.12
N PHE A 477 14.26 -47.81 20.73
CA PHE A 477 13.69 -48.18 19.44
C PHE A 477 12.24 -47.69 19.31
N TRP A 478 11.40 -48.00 20.29
CA TRP A 478 9.96 -47.74 20.22
C TRP A 478 9.64 -46.25 20.19
N ARG A 479 10.38 -45.42 20.95
CA ARG A 479 10.27 -43.96 20.91
C ARG A 479 10.61 -43.40 19.52
N LYS A 480 11.59 -43.98 18.84
CA LYS A 480 11.97 -43.60 17.47
C LYS A 480 11.01 -44.14 16.41
N TYR A 481 10.46 -45.33 16.65
CA TYR A 481 9.56 -46.04 15.74
C TYR A 481 8.16 -45.43 15.69
N THR A 482 7.61 -45.05 16.85
CA THR A 482 6.26 -44.47 16.98
C THR A 482 6.21 -42.94 16.93
N GLY A 483 7.37 -42.28 17.08
CA GLY A 483 7.42 -40.81 17.02
C GLY A 483 6.91 -40.28 15.69
N VAL A 484 6.41 -39.04 15.67
CA VAL A 484 5.99 -38.35 14.45
C VAL A 484 7.21 -38.12 13.55
N ASP A 485 7.12 -38.52 12.27
CA ASP A 485 8.16 -38.20 11.29
C ASP A 485 7.94 -36.78 10.74
N HIS A 486 8.58 -35.82 11.41
CA HIS A 486 8.52 -34.42 11.02
C HIS A 486 9.15 -34.13 9.64
N CYS A 487 9.89 -35.08 9.05
CA CYS A 487 10.41 -34.94 7.68
C CYS A 487 9.38 -35.28 6.60
N GLN A 488 8.24 -35.93 6.92
CA GLN A 488 7.19 -36.26 5.93
C GLN A 488 6.57 -35.03 5.27
N SER A 489 6.47 -33.91 6.00
CA SER A 489 5.97 -32.64 5.43
C SER A 489 6.94 -31.97 4.46
N SER A 490 8.10 -32.61 4.18
CA SER A 490 9.20 -32.04 3.39
C SER A 490 9.54 -30.61 3.81
N PRO A 491 9.88 -30.40 5.09
CA PRO A 491 10.01 -29.06 5.63
C PRO A 491 11.22 -28.31 5.06
N CYS A 492 12.30 -29.02 4.72
CA CYS A 492 13.49 -28.42 4.13
C CYS A 492 13.24 -28.03 2.66
N LYS A 493 13.28 -26.73 2.39
CA LYS A 493 13.08 -26.09 1.08
C LYS A 493 14.36 -26.12 0.25
N ASN A 494 14.25 -25.71 -1.02
CA ASN A 494 15.38 -25.44 -1.92
C ASN A 494 16.40 -26.58 -2.04
N GLY A 495 15.92 -27.83 -2.04
CA GLY A 495 16.78 -29.02 -2.17
C GLY A 495 17.54 -29.39 -0.88
N GLY A 496 17.17 -28.83 0.28
CA GLY A 496 17.74 -29.22 1.57
C GLY A 496 17.39 -30.64 1.99
N THR A 497 18.35 -31.32 2.62
CA THR A 497 18.18 -32.69 3.11
C THR A 497 17.65 -32.68 4.54
N CYS A 498 16.47 -33.25 4.75
CA CYS A 498 15.87 -33.39 6.08
C CYS A 498 16.46 -34.60 6.81
N THR A 499 16.91 -34.38 8.04
CA THR A 499 17.36 -35.46 8.94
C THR A 499 16.51 -35.44 10.20
N ARG A 500 15.95 -36.61 10.57
CA ARG A 500 15.07 -36.74 11.73
C ARG A 500 15.90 -36.67 13.02
N HIS A 501 15.43 -35.90 14.00
CA HIS A 501 16.04 -35.72 15.31
C HIS A 501 14.98 -35.93 16.41
N ASP A 502 15.37 -36.17 17.66
CA ASP A 502 14.41 -36.42 18.75
C ASP A 502 13.33 -35.33 18.85
N ASN A 503 12.08 -35.67 18.57
CA ASN A 503 10.91 -34.77 18.54
C ASN A 503 11.02 -33.53 17.61
N THR A 504 11.97 -33.52 16.66
CA THR A 504 12.23 -32.40 15.75
C THR A 504 12.93 -32.88 14.46
N TYR A 505 13.28 -31.98 13.55
CA TYR A 505 14.06 -32.26 12.35
C TYR A 505 15.14 -31.21 12.15
N VAL A 506 16.23 -31.61 11.50
CA VAL A 506 17.33 -30.73 11.13
C VAL A 506 17.49 -30.75 9.61
N CYS A 507 17.48 -29.56 9.01
CA CYS A 507 17.72 -29.39 7.58
C CYS A 507 19.21 -29.13 7.30
N LYS A 508 19.81 -29.97 6.45
CA LYS A 508 21.12 -29.71 5.86
C LYS A 508 20.94 -28.96 4.55
N CYS A 509 21.30 -27.68 4.54
CA CYS A 509 21.08 -26.81 3.39
C CYS A 509 22.17 -26.92 2.33
N PRO A 510 21.83 -26.83 1.04
CA PRO A 510 22.82 -26.74 -0.03
C PRO A 510 23.66 -25.46 0.09
N PRO A 511 24.86 -25.39 -0.50
CA PRO A 511 25.79 -24.26 -0.34
C PRO A 511 25.23 -22.87 -0.65
N ALA A 512 24.16 -22.78 -1.45
CA ALA A 512 23.49 -21.54 -1.84
C ALA A 512 22.30 -21.15 -0.94
N PHE A 513 22.02 -21.86 0.16
CA PHE A 513 20.86 -21.61 1.03
C PHE A 513 21.21 -21.74 2.51
N HIS A 514 20.43 -21.08 3.38
CA HIS A 514 20.51 -21.14 4.83
C HIS A 514 19.10 -20.96 5.46
N GLY A 515 19.03 -20.98 6.78
CA GLY A 515 17.76 -20.94 7.54
C GLY A 515 17.43 -22.32 8.11
N SER A 516 16.52 -22.37 9.09
CA SER A 516 16.12 -23.62 9.74
C SER A 516 15.44 -24.60 8.77
N HIS A 517 14.92 -24.09 7.65
CA HIS A 517 14.25 -24.86 6.61
C HIS A 517 14.87 -24.63 5.23
N CYS A 518 16.11 -24.11 5.16
CA CYS A 518 16.80 -23.79 3.90
C CYS A 518 16.02 -22.85 2.98
N GLU A 519 15.13 -22.05 3.55
CA GLU A 519 14.21 -21.15 2.86
C GLU A 519 14.87 -19.85 2.39
N LYS A 520 16.03 -19.52 2.94
CA LYS A 520 16.76 -18.29 2.63
C LYS A 520 17.92 -18.61 1.67
N ALA A 521 18.02 -17.90 0.56
CA ALA A 521 19.20 -18.00 -0.29
C ALA A 521 20.40 -17.35 0.41
N ARG A 522 21.55 -18.05 0.48
CA ARG A 522 22.87 -17.43 0.72
C ARG A 522 23.17 -16.60 -0.52
N SER A 523 22.67 -15.36 -0.54
CA SER A 523 23.01 -14.40 -1.58
C SER A 523 24.53 -14.24 -1.59
N THR A 524 25.17 -14.74 -2.63
CA THR A 524 26.48 -14.23 -3.02
C THR A 524 26.30 -12.74 -3.33
N SER A 525 26.94 -11.91 -2.48
CA SER A 525 27.39 -10.53 -2.75
C SER A 525 26.42 -9.54 -3.41
N ARG A 526 25.41 -9.07 -2.66
CA ARG A 526 24.95 -7.67 -2.82
C ARG A 526 25.66 -6.82 -1.77
N GLY A 527 26.86 -6.32 -2.10
CA GLY A 527 27.62 -5.43 -1.22
C GLY A 527 26.85 -4.15 -0.87
N CYS A 528 27.39 -3.29 0.00
CA CYS A 528 26.70 -2.09 0.49
C CYS A 528 26.22 -1.13 -0.61
N ARG A 529 26.76 -1.25 -1.84
CA ARG A 529 26.30 -0.52 -3.03
C ARG A 529 24.88 -0.83 -3.46
N TYR A 530 24.42 -2.06 -3.28
CA TYR A 530 23.10 -2.47 -3.73
C TYR A 530 22.15 -2.62 -2.55
N LYS A 531 21.08 -1.81 -2.52
CA LYS A 531 20.08 -1.78 -1.42
C LYS A 531 20.70 -1.71 -0.01
N ASN A 532 21.82 -1.01 0.16
CA ASN A 532 22.51 -0.87 1.44
C ASN A 532 22.94 -2.21 2.08
N GLY A 533 23.19 -3.25 1.28
CA GLY A 533 23.48 -4.61 1.79
C GLY A 533 22.28 -5.27 2.48
N GLY A 534 21.10 -4.66 2.46
CA GLY A 534 19.95 -5.10 3.26
C GLY A 534 19.90 -4.48 4.66
N CYS A 535 20.95 -3.80 5.11
CA CYS A 535 21.04 -3.17 6.43
C CYS A 535 19.95 -2.12 6.67
N ASP A 536 19.40 -2.07 7.88
CA ASP A 536 18.32 -1.15 8.28
C ASP A 536 18.80 0.30 8.43
N GLN A 537 20.02 0.48 8.95
CA GLN A 537 20.68 1.78 9.05
C GLN A 537 21.97 1.77 8.25
N PHE A 538 23.10 1.31 8.81
CA PHE A 538 24.40 1.50 8.17
C PHE A 538 25.00 0.20 7.65
N CYS A 539 25.80 0.31 6.58
CA CYS A 539 26.51 -0.79 5.94
C CYS A 539 27.95 -0.38 5.65
N ARG A 540 28.91 -1.24 6.01
CA ARG A 540 30.32 -1.14 5.64
C ARG A 540 30.79 -2.41 4.95
N GLU A 541 31.65 -2.25 3.94
CA GLU A 541 32.32 -3.39 3.29
C GLU A 541 33.48 -3.86 4.18
N SER A 542 33.63 -5.17 4.33
CA SER A 542 34.71 -5.84 5.06
C SER A 542 35.83 -6.26 4.10
N LEU A 543 37.02 -6.53 4.64
CA LEU A 543 38.23 -6.88 3.88
C LEU A 543 38.09 -8.16 3.04
N ASP A 544 37.22 -9.07 3.48
CA ASP A 544 36.87 -10.32 2.80
C ASP A 544 35.79 -10.15 1.71
N ARG A 545 35.44 -8.90 1.35
CA ARG A 545 34.33 -8.55 0.44
C ARG A 545 32.94 -8.93 0.97
N SER A 546 32.83 -9.35 2.23
CA SER A 546 31.55 -9.38 2.93
C SER A 546 31.13 -7.95 3.30
N HIS A 547 29.91 -7.77 3.80
CA HIS A 547 29.49 -6.49 4.35
C HIS A 547 28.90 -6.70 5.74
N ILE A 548 29.05 -5.68 6.58
CA ILE A 548 28.64 -5.68 7.97
C ILE A 548 27.62 -4.56 8.14
N CYS A 549 26.44 -4.91 8.65
CA CYS A 549 25.46 -3.94 9.09
C CYS A 549 25.84 -3.41 10.47
N PHE A 550 25.52 -2.14 10.74
CA PHE A 550 25.65 -1.54 12.06
C PHE A 550 24.63 -0.42 12.23
N CYS A 551 24.40 -0.01 13.48
CA CYS A 551 23.34 0.91 13.85
C CYS A 551 23.89 2.20 14.45
N THR A 552 23.06 3.25 14.48
CA THR A 552 23.36 4.52 15.15
C THR A 552 23.25 4.38 16.67
N LYS A 553 23.76 5.38 17.40
CA LYS A 553 23.72 5.40 18.86
C LYS A 553 22.27 5.30 19.36
N GLY A 554 22.03 4.44 20.35
CA GLY A 554 20.70 4.14 20.87
C GLY A 554 19.97 3.01 20.13
N TYR A 555 20.63 2.35 19.18
CA TYR A 555 20.12 1.15 18.48
C TYR A 555 21.16 0.02 18.54
N SER A 556 20.70 -1.23 18.47
CA SER A 556 21.54 -2.42 18.31
C SER A 556 21.04 -3.29 17.15
N LEU A 557 21.93 -4.12 16.60
CA LEU A 557 21.54 -5.11 15.61
C LEU A 557 20.66 -6.18 16.25
N ASP A 558 19.64 -6.60 15.51
CA ASP A 558 18.82 -7.75 15.83
C ASP A 558 19.52 -9.07 15.47
N GLN A 559 18.93 -10.21 15.84
CA GLN A 559 19.43 -11.55 15.57
C GLN A 559 19.62 -11.86 14.07
N ASP A 560 18.97 -11.10 13.20
CA ASP A 560 19.10 -11.21 11.75
C ASP A 560 20.36 -10.53 11.18
N ASN A 561 21.18 -9.90 12.04
CA ASN A 561 22.38 -9.14 11.70
C ASN A 561 22.15 -8.02 10.66
N SER A 562 20.92 -7.51 10.53
CA SER A 562 20.57 -6.49 9.54
C SER A 562 19.59 -5.43 10.05
N THR A 563 18.69 -5.79 10.97
CA THR A 563 17.66 -4.92 11.54
C THR A 563 18.21 -4.13 12.73
N CYS A 564 17.86 -2.84 12.84
CA CYS A 564 18.29 -1.99 13.96
C CYS A 564 17.13 -1.75 14.92
N VAL A 565 17.26 -2.26 16.14
CA VAL A 565 16.24 -2.18 17.20
C VAL A 565 16.64 -1.12 18.23
N PRO A 566 15.75 -0.18 18.58
CA PRO A 566 16.02 0.81 19.63
C PRO A 566 16.35 0.15 20.97
N GLN A 567 17.39 0.65 21.63
CA GLN A 567 17.82 0.24 22.98
C GLN A 567 17.55 1.30 24.04
N VAL A 568 17.02 2.45 23.64
CA VAL A 568 16.68 3.58 24.51
C VAL A 568 15.21 3.94 24.34
N THR A 569 14.62 4.58 25.35
CA THR A 569 13.21 4.99 25.36
C THR A 569 12.88 6.04 24.30
N VAL A 570 13.81 6.98 24.07
CA VAL A 570 13.68 8.03 23.04
C VAL A 570 14.83 7.92 22.06
N PRO A 571 14.78 6.99 21.10
CA PRO A 571 15.82 6.82 20.10
C PRO A 571 15.78 7.96 19.08
N CYS A 572 16.94 8.35 18.55
CA CYS A 572 16.97 9.38 17.52
C CYS A 572 16.13 8.98 16.30
N GLY A 573 15.58 9.96 15.59
CA GLY A 573 14.98 9.78 14.27
C GLY A 573 13.77 8.83 14.22
N ARG A 574 13.20 8.42 15.35
CA ARG A 574 12.05 7.52 15.40
C ARG A 574 10.95 8.15 16.24
N LEU A 575 9.82 8.43 15.58
CA LEU A 575 8.66 9.05 16.20
C LEU A 575 8.04 8.10 17.23
N LEU A 576 7.69 8.63 18.41
CA LEU A 576 7.05 7.88 19.49
C LEU A 576 5.51 7.94 19.44
N ILE A 577 4.96 8.84 18.61
CA ILE A 577 3.53 9.01 18.41
C ILE A 577 3.10 8.06 17.28
N GLY A 578 2.28 7.06 17.60
CA GLY A 578 1.78 6.03 16.68
C GLY A 578 0.66 6.46 15.74
N ILE A 579 0.42 7.77 15.61
CA ILE A 579 -0.61 8.35 14.74
C ILE A 579 0.15 9.09 13.65
N THR A 580 0.09 8.69 12.38
CA THR A 580 0.49 9.56 11.27
C THR A 580 -0.70 10.36 10.73
N PRO A 581 -0.76 11.69 10.89
CA PRO A 581 -1.68 12.50 10.10
C PRO A 581 -1.11 12.63 8.69
N ARG A 582 -1.90 12.23 7.71
CA ARG A 582 -1.59 12.33 6.29
C ARG A 582 -1.93 13.74 5.81
N VAL A 583 -0.93 14.63 5.80
CA VAL A 583 -1.00 15.89 5.05
C VAL A 583 -0.31 15.66 3.72
N VAL A 584 -1.08 15.64 2.62
CA VAL A 584 -0.58 15.64 1.24
C VAL A 584 -0.65 17.08 0.75
N ASN A 585 0.45 17.59 0.18
CA ASN A 585 0.68 18.97 -0.30
C ASN A 585 1.10 20.04 0.72
N GLY A 586 1.58 19.67 1.91
CA GLY A 586 2.32 20.54 2.84
C GLY A 586 1.70 21.91 3.12
N GLN A 587 0.89 22.01 4.17
CA GLN A 587 0.78 23.26 4.92
C GLN A 587 1.25 22.95 6.36
N ILE A 588 0.44 22.35 7.22
CA ILE A 588 0.77 22.19 8.66
C ILE A 588 1.57 20.89 8.98
N CYS A 589 2.65 20.97 9.76
CA CYS A 589 3.32 19.81 10.40
C CYS A 589 2.54 19.44 11.66
N PRO A 590 1.92 18.25 11.74
CA PRO A 590 1.15 17.90 12.93
C PRO A 590 2.01 17.85 14.19
N ARG A 591 1.40 18.17 15.34
CA ARG A 591 2.09 18.21 16.64
C ARG A 591 2.83 16.90 16.93
N GLY A 592 4.13 17.00 17.20
CA GLY A 592 5.03 15.86 17.47
C GLY A 592 5.49 15.07 16.25
N HIS A 593 5.20 15.51 15.02
CA HIS A 593 5.70 14.90 13.78
C HIS A 593 7.02 15.46 13.26
N CYS A 594 7.39 16.65 13.76
CA CYS A 594 8.67 17.29 13.52
C CYS A 594 9.41 17.50 14.86
N PRO A 595 9.58 16.47 15.72
CA PRO A 595 10.00 16.63 17.12
C PRO A 595 11.48 17.04 17.30
N TRP A 596 12.26 17.02 16.23
CA TRP A 596 13.63 17.53 16.19
C TRP A 596 13.68 19.01 15.80
N GLN A 597 12.55 19.63 15.43
CA GLN A 597 12.47 21.05 15.14
C GLN A 597 12.67 21.86 16.43
N ALA A 598 13.51 22.87 16.35
CA ALA A 598 13.68 23.86 17.39
C ALA A 598 13.49 25.28 16.82
N LEU A 599 13.07 26.19 17.69
CA LEU A 599 12.88 27.61 17.41
C LEU A 599 14.02 28.39 18.06
N LEU A 600 14.75 29.18 17.25
CA LEU A 600 15.84 30.02 17.71
C LEU A 600 15.35 31.47 17.87
N SER A 601 15.47 32.01 19.08
CA SER A 601 15.09 33.38 19.40
C SER A 601 16.31 34.19 19.85
N GLU A 602 16.44 35.40 19.33
CA GLU A 602 17.39 36.42 19.80
C GLU A 602 16.61 37.49 20.57
N LYS A 603 17.01 37.78 21.81
CA LYS A 603 16.33 38.78 22.67
C LYS A 603 14.81 38.57 22.71
N GLN A 604 14.38 37.30 22.80
CA GLN A 604 12.98 36.85 22.79
C GLN A 604 12.21 37.03 21.46
N VAL A 605 12.88 37.43 20.39
CA VAL A 605 12.28 37.56 19.05
C VAL A 605 12.70 36.37 18.20
N PHE A 606 11.74 35.74 17.52
CA PHE A 606 12.01 34.66 16.58
C PHE A 606 12.94 35.13 15.44
N GLN A 607 13.97 34.34 15.14
CA GLN A 607 14.94 34.65 14.09
C GLN A 607 15.05 33.52 13.07
N CYS A 608 15.28 32.30 13.55
CA CYS A 608 15.61 31.15 12.72
C CYS A 608 15.03 29.85 13.28
N GLY A 609 15.05 28.81 12.46
CA GLY A 609 14.95 27.43 12.91
C GLY A 609 16.26 26.92 13.49
N ALA A 610 16.15 25.81 14.23
CA ALA A 610 17.28 25.03 14.73
C ALA A 610 16.86 23.56 14.86
N ILE A 611 17.81 22.68 15.20
CA ILE A 611 17.66 21.23 15.09
C ILE A 611 18.20 20.56 16.35
N VAL A 612 17.41 19.69 16.96
CA VAL A 612 17.80 18.91 18.14
C VAL A 612 18.71 17.74 17.74
N LEU A 613 19.98 17.78 18.16
CA LEU A 613 20.94 16.67 17.98
C LEU A 613 21.06 15.79 19.22
N SER A 614 20.94 16.38 20.41
CA SER A 614 20.83 15.69 21.69
C SER A 614 19.99 16.50 22.68
N ASP A 615 19.91 16.06 23.92
CA ASP A 615 19.33 16.81 25.03
C ASP A 615 20.04 18.16 25.33
N VAL A 616 21.31 18.34 24.94
CA VAL A 616 22.10 19.57 25.21
C VAL A 616 22.66 20.25 23.96
N TRP A 617 22.68 19.55 22.82
CA TRP A 617 23.28 20.04 21.58
C TRP A 617 22.23 20.35 20.51
N ILE A 618 22.32 21.56 19.96
CA ILE A 618 21.46 22.09 18.92
C ILE A 618 22.30 22.51 17.70
N LEU A 619 21.81 22.24 16.49
CA LEU A 619 22.41 22.66 15.23
C LEU A 619 21.56 23.73 14.56
N THR A 620 22.19 24.74 13.97
CA THR A 620 21.53 25.78 13.16
C THR A 620 22.48 26.25 12.03
N ALA A 621 22.06 27.24 11.26
CA ALA A 621 22.89 27.88 10.24
C ALA A 621 23.81 28.94 10.88
N ALA A 622 25.03 29.09 10.36
CA ALA A 622 26.00 30.06 10.88
C ALA A 622 25.53 31.50 10.69
N HIS A 623 24.88 31.81 9.56
CA HIS A 623 24.37 33.16 9.29
C HIS A 623 23.32 33.64 10.30
N CYS A 624 22.65 32.73 11.02
CA CYS A 624 21.68 33.11 12.05
C CYS A 624 22.35 33.70 13.31
N VAL A 625 23.61 33.33 13.56
CA VAL A 625 24.33 33.60 14.82
C VAL A 625 25.65 34.36 14.65
N LEU A 626 26.12 34.57 13.42
CA LEU A 626 27.37 35.27 13.14
C LEU A 626 27.41 36.67 13.77
N GLY A 627 28.49 36.97 14.50
CA GLY A 627 28.72 38.29 15.10
C GLY A 627 27.85 38.63 16.30
N LYS A 628 27.13 37.65 16.87
CA LYS A 628 26.22 37.81 18.00
C LYS A 628 26.72 37.05 19.24
N ASP A 629 26.29 37.49 20.42
CA ASP A 629 26.68 36.87 21.70
C ASP A 629 25.78 35.68 22.06
N ALA A 630 26.33 34.62 22.65
CA ALA A 630 25.56 33.43 23.01
C ALA A 630 24.43 33.72 24.01
N THR A 631 24.65 34.67 24.93
CA THR A 631 23.69 35.04 25.97
C THR A 631 22.46 35.77 25.45
N SER A 632 22.50 36.29 24.22
CA SER A 632 21.33 36.90 23.59
C SER A 632 20.34 35.87 23.05
N PHE A 633 20.72 34.58 22.99
CA PHE A 633 19.94 33.52 22.36
C PHE A 633 19.28 32.57 23.35
N SER A 634 18.05 32.19 23.00
CA SER A 634 17.35 31.06 23.61
C SER A 634 16.78 30.14 22.53
N VAL A 635 16.75 28.84 22.83
CA VAL A 635 16.17 27.80 21.99
C VAL A 635 14.89 27.29 22.65
N THR A 636 13.80 27.23 21.89
CA THR A 636 12.56 26.59 22.32
C THR A 636 12.33 25.31 21.51
N VAL A 637 12.22 24.17 22.20
CA VAL A 637 11.90 22.86 21.58
C VAL A 637 10.48 22.43 21.94
N GLY A 638 9.88 21.55 21.13
CA GLY A 638 8.51 21.06 21.37
C GLY A 638 7.40 22.05 21.00
N GLU A 639 7.77 23.22 20.47
CA GLU A 639 6.88 24.26 19.95
C GLU A 639 6.16 23.79 18.69
N HIS A 640 4.88 24.17 18.54
CA HIS A 640 4.11 23.90 17.33
C HIS A 640 3.33 25.13 16.87
N ASP A 641 2.54 25.80 17.72
CA ASP A 641 1.95 27.12 17.43
C ASP A 641 2.56 28.24 18.29
N ARG A 642 3.34 29.12 17.66
CA ARG A 642 4.05 30.25 18.28
C ARG A 642 3.14 31.22 19.06
N ASN A 643 1.83 31.18 18.81
CA ASN A 643 0.86 32.06 19.46
C ASN A 643 0.18 31.42 20.68
N VAL A 644 0.41 30.13 20.95
CA VAL A 644 -0.30 29.36 21.98
C VAL A 644 0.71 28.62 22.85
N GLU A 645 0.55 28.70 24.18
CA GLU A 645 1.33 27.85 25.09
C GLU A 645 0.69 26.46 25.21
N GLU A 646 1.29 25.47 24.55
CA GLU A 646 0.73 24.12 24.44
C GLU A 646 1.24 23.15 25.51
N ARG A 647 2.10 23.62 26.41
CA ARG A 647 2.76 22.89 27.51
C ARG A 647 3.78 21.83 27.05
N SER A 648 4.07 21.74 25.76
CA SER A 648 5.16 20.92 25.21
C SER A 648 6.48 21.67 25.14
N GLU A 649 6.42 22.99 25.24
CA GLU A 649 7.51 23.92 24.95
C GLU A 649 8.56 23.87 26.06
N GLN A 650 9.83 23.81 25.66
CA GLN A 650 10.95 23.88 26.59
C GLN A 650 11.95 24.91 26.11
N ARG A 651 11.91 26.11 26.71
CA ARG A 651 12.88 27.17 26.45
C ARG A 651 14.18 26.94 27.23
N ARG A 652 15.32 27.07 26.58
CA ARG A 652 16.67 26.93 27.16
C ARG A 652 17.59 28.05 26.68
N GLN A 653 18.40 28.58 27.59
CA GLN A 653 19.44 29.55 27.27
C GLN A 653 20.62 28.86 26.59
N VAL A 654 21.31 29.60 25.74
CA VAL A 654 22.52 29.15 25.05
C VAL A 654 23.75 29.61 25.82
N VAL A 655 24.71 28.71 26.07
CA VAL A 655 25.96 29.03 26.78
C VAL A 655 27.17 29.11 25.87
N LYS A 656 27.12 28.45 24.71
CA LYS A 656 28.22 28.40 23.77
C LYS A 656 27.68 28.29 22.35
N MET A 657 28.22 29.08 21.44
CA MET A 657 27.98 28.99 20.00
C MET A 657 29.32 28.70 19.31
N ILE A 658 29.33 27.74 18.40
CA ILE A 658 30.51 27.28 17.69
C ILE A 658 30.17 27.32 16.20
N ILE A 659 30.65 28.37 15.52
CA ILE A 659 30.49 28.53 14.08
C ILE A 659 31.54 27.66 13.39
N HIS A 660 31.15 26.98 12.30
CA HIS A 660 32.09 26.18 11.53
C HIS A 660 33.25 27.06 11.02
N PRO A 661 34.52 26.69 11.22
CA PRO A 661 35.67 27.57 10.96
C PRO A 661 35.84 27.94 9.47
N ALA A 662 35.35 27.09 8.56
CA ALA A 662 35.36 27.34 7.12
C ALA A 662 34.11 28.09 6.62
N TYR A 663 33.27 28.63 7.52
CA TYR A 663 32.09 29.39 7.13
C TYR A 663 32.49 30.67 6.38
N ASN A 664 31.88 30.90 5.23
CA ASN A 664 32.08 32.10 4.44
C ASN A 664 30.76 32.84 4.25
N ASP A 665 30.65 34.04 4.81
CA ASP A 665 29.41 34.81 4.79
C ASP A 665 29.01 35.29 3.39
N THR A 666 29.96 35.48 2.47
CA THR A 666 29.67 35.93 1.10
C THR A 666 29.09 34.80 0.26
N SER A 667 29.72 33.62 0.27
CA SER A 667 29.26 32.47 -0.53
C SER A 667 28.21 31.61 0.19
N LYS A 668 28.03 31.83 1.49
CA LYS A 668 27.28 30.95 2.42
C LYS A 668 27.81 29.50 2.42
N ASP A 669 29.07 29.29 2.04
CA ASP A 669 29.68 27.97 2.11
C ASP A 669 29.95 27.58 3.57
N SER A 670 29.77 26.30 3.89
CA SER A 670 29.90 25.78 5.26
C SER A 670 29.01 26.48 6.30
N ASP A 671 27.78 26.85 5.91
CA ASP A 671 26.80 27.54 6.75
C ASP A 671 26.21 26.67 7.86
N MET A 672 27.01 26.38 8.89
CA MET A 672 26.65 25.56 10.05
C MET A 672 27.21 26.13 11.35
N ALA A 673 26.40 26.09 12.40
CA ALA A 673 26.81 26.42 13.76
C ALA A 673 26.19 25.44 14.77
N LEU A 674 26.98 25.05 15.77
CA LEU A 674 26.54 24.27 16.92
C LEU A 674 26.30 25.17 18.12
N MET A 675 25.27 24.86 18.89
CA MET A 675 24.89 25.58 20.09
C MET A 675 24.78 24.60 21.25
N LYS A 676 25.42 24.94 22.39
CA LYS A 676 25.31 24.19 23.64
C LYS A 676 24.31 24.87 24.55
N LEU A 677 23.33 24.11 25.04
CA LEU A 677 22.31 24.59 25.97
C LEU A 677 22.86 24.64 27.40
N GLN A 678 22.39 25.63 28.17
CA GLN A 678 22.74 25.76 29.60
C GLN A 678 22.24 24.57 30.43
N ARG A 679 21.06 24.04 30.09
CA ARG A 679 20.42 22.91 30.75
C ARG A 679 19.82 21.97 29.71
N PRO A 680 19.80 20.65 29.96
CA PRO A 680 19.23 19.70 29.03
C PRO A 680 17.72 19.92 28.82
N VAL A 681 17.25 19.59 27.62
CA VAL A 681 15.83 19.43 27.31
C VAL A 681 15.38 18.02 27.68
N ARG A 682 14.12 17.87 28.10
CA ARG A 682 13.52 16.56 28.36
C ARG A 682 13.09 15.94 27.04
N LEU A 683 13.72 14.82 26.68
CA LEU A 683 13.35 14.05 25.50
C LEU A 683 12.03 13.31 25.72
N GLY A 684 11.21 13.19 24.68
CA GLY A 684 9.90 12.55 24.74
C GLY A 684 9.13 12.67 23.42
N SER A 685 7.82 12.46 23.44
CA SER A 685 6.99 12.40 22.22
C SER A 685 7.03 13.66 21.34
N TYR A 686 7.34 14.82 21.92
CA TYR A 686 7.41 16.12 21.21
C TYR A 686 8.84 16.65 21.02
N VAL A 687 9.84 16.01 21.65
CA VAL A 687 11.25 16.41 21.59
C VAL A 687 12.09 15.16 21.41
N ILE A 688 12.50 14.89 20.17
CA ILE A 688 13.27 13.71 19.80
C ILE A 688 14.47 14.18 18.96
N PRO A 689 15.70 13.77 19.27
CA PRO A 689 16.85 14.14 18.47
C PRO A 689 16.76 13.51 17.07
N ILE A 690 17.22 14.21 16.04
CA ILE A 690 17.34 13.63 14.69
C ILE A 690 18.58 12.73 14.61
N CYS A 691 18.52 11.61 13.87
CA CYS A 691 19.71 10.80 13.67
C CYS A 691 20.67 11.44 12.67
N LEU A 692 21.97 11.36 12.95
CA LEU A 692 23.02 11.66 11.99
C LEU A 692 23.36 10.41 11.17
N PRO A 693 23.69 10.56 9.87
CA PRO A 693 24.23 9.46 9.08
C PRO A 693 25.65 9.10 9.53
N ALA A 694 26.05 7.83 9.39
CA ALA A 694 27.40 7.39 9.74
C ALA A 694 28.47 7.98 8.81
N GLN A 695 29.58 8.42 9.41
CA GLN A 695 30.77 8.92 8.71
C GLN A 695 31.46 7.81 7.89
N ASN A 696 31.54 6.59 8.43
CA ASN A 696 32.32 5.48 7.88
C ASN A 696 31.46 4.37 7.24
N GLY A 697 30.74 4.71 6.17
CA GLY A 697 29.97 3.73 5.42
C GLY A 697 29.43 4.25 4.11
N THR A 698 28.82 3.38 3.30
CA THR A 698 28.25 3.81 2.03
C THR A 698 26.85 4.41 2.17
N PHE A 699 26.39 4.61 3.40
CA PHE A 699 25.02 5.01 3.71
C PHE A 699 24.67 6.41 3.21
N ILE A 700 25.63 7.33 3.17
CA ILE A 700 25.44 8.68 2.61
C ILE A 700 24.97 8.60 1.14
N ARG A 701 25.50 7.65 0.36
CA ARG A 701 25.04 7.38 -1.02
C ARG A 701 23.62 6.81 -1.03
N THR A 702 23.31 5.90 -0.11
CA THR A 702 21.96 5.35 0.05
C THR A 702 20.95 6.47 0.32
N LEU A 703 21.24 7.37 1.26
CA LEU A 703 20.40 8.54 1.53
C LEU A 703 20.31 9.46 0.31
N SER A 704 21.41 9.75 -0.36
CA SER A 704 21.43 10.62 -1.56
C SER A 704 20.55 10.09 -2.70
N ASN A 705 20.34 8.77 -2.78
CA ASN A 705 19.47 8.13 -3.78
C ASN A 705 17.98 8.14 -3.38
N VAL A 706 17.63 8.52 -2.15
CA VAL A 706 16.22 8.69 -1.77
C VAL A 706 15.71 9.99 -2.40
N ARG A 707 14.72 9.84 -3.29
CA ARG A 707 14.21 10.91 -4.16
C ARG A 707 13.67 12.13 -3.42
N HIS A 708 13.08 11.94 -2.24
CA HIS A 708 12.40 13.01 -1.50
C HIS A 708 13.02 13.22 -0.12
N SER A 709 13.03 14.46 0.32
CA SER A 709 13.36 14.89 1.69
C SER A 709 12.23 15.78 2.23
N THR A 710 12.17 15.96 3.54
CA THR A 710 11.17 16.80 4.20
C THR A 710 11.88 17.96 4.89
N VAL A 711 11.38 19.17 4.66
CA VAL A 711 11.77 20.39 5.35
C VAL A 711 10.63 20.83 6.28
N SER A 712 10.96 21.45 7.40
CA SER A 712 9.99 22.01 8.34
C SER A 712 10.47 23.33 8.93
N GLY A 713 9.54 24.21 9.29
CA GLY A 713 9.84 25.50 9.89
C GLY A 713 8.62 26.44 9.96
N TRP A 714 8.86 27.64 10.48
CA TRP A 714 7.86 28.71 10.66
C TRP A 714 8.10 29.89 9.71
N GLY A 715 8.85 29.66 8.64
CA GLY A 715 9.17 30.68 7.65
C GLY A 715 7.95 31.23 6.92
N ARG A 716 8.20 32.27 6.12
CA ARG A 716 7.18 32.96 5.34
C ARG A 716 6.52 32.01 4.35
N GLN A 717 5.20 32.06 4.27
CA GLN A 717 4.42 31.22 3.36
C GLN A 717 4.46 31.70 1.89
N ALA A 718 5.01 32.88 1.64
CA ALA A 718 5.30 33.43 0.33
C ALA A 718 6.52 34.37 0.41
N GLN A 719 7.18 34.68 -0.71
CA GLN A 719 8.38 35.52 -0.74
C GLN A 719 8.22 36.89 -0.02
N PHE A 720 7.01 37.45 -0.03
CA PHE A 720 6.63 38.68 0.69
C PHE A 720 5.48 38.46 1.68
N GLY A 721 5.20 37.21 2.06
CA GLY A 721 4.10 36.84 2.96
C GLY A 721 4.46 36.94 4.44
N LEU A 722 3.47 36.71 5.31
CA LEU A 722 3.67 36.60 6.75
C LEU A 722 4.37 35.29 7.12
N GLU A 723 5.11 35.32 8.22
CA GLU A 723 5.60 34.12 8.90
C GLU A 723 4.42 33.28 9.40
N SER A 724 4.56 31.96 9.36
CA SER A 724 3.55 31.08 9.93
C SER A 724 3.69 31.02 11.45
N SER A 725 2.59 31.16 12.18
CA SER A 725 2.59 30.88 13.62
C SER A 725 2.65 29.38 13.89
N ILE A 726 2.02 28.57 13.02
CA ILE A 726 1.94 27.12 13.13
C ILE A 726 3.10 26.48 12.35
N LEU A 727 3.74 25.46 12.93
CA LEU A 727 4.84 24.76 12.28
C LEU A 727 4.39 24.12 10.97
N GLN A 728 5.09 24.44 9.88
CA GLN A 728 4.80 23.89 8.56
C GLN A 728 5.77 22.75 8.22
N ARG A 729 5.37 21.89 7.25
CA ARG A 729 6.28 20.92 6.64
C ARG A 729 6.02 20.77 5.14
N LEU A 730 7.07 20.50 4.40
CA LEU A 730 7.03 20.34 2.96
C LEU A 730 7.92 19.18 2.51
N VAL A 731 7.45 18.40 1.54
CA VAL A 731 8.21 17.29 0.95
C VAL A 731 8.76 17.75 -0.39
N LEU A 732 10.08 17.76 -0.52
CA LEU A 732 10.80 18.27 -1.69
C LEU A 732 11.62 17.17 -2.36
N PRO A 733 11.66 17.11 -3.70
CA PRO A 733 12.57 16.23 -4.41
C PRO A 733 14.01 16.74 -4.27
N ARG A 734 14.97 15.81 -4.13
CA ARG A 734 16.39 16.13 -4.17
C ARG A 734 16.84 16.38 -5.61
N VAL A 735 17.68 17.41 -5.79
CA VAL A 735 18.23 17.78 -7.09
C VAL A 735 19.74 17.48 -7.11
N PRO A 736 20.24 16.72 -8.09
CA PRO A 736 21.68 16.51 -8.28
C PRO A 736 22.44 17.83 -8.41
N LEU A 737 23.64 17.91 -7.82
CA LEU A 737 24.43 19.15 -7.78
C LEU A 737 24.72 19.74 -9.17
N GLN A 738 24.99 18.88 -10.16
CA GLN A 738 25.24 19.31 -11.54
C GLN A 738 24.00 19.97 -12.17
N GLU A 739 22.83 19.37 -11.97
CA GLU A 739 21.55 19.92 -12.43
C GLU A 739 21.23 21.23 -11.71
N CYS A 740 21.44 21.28 -10.39
CA CYS A 740 21.21 22.50 -9.62
C CYS A 740 22.07 23.66 -10.12
N ARG A 741 23.37 23.44 -10.36
CA ARG A 741 24.28 24.46 -10.92
C ARG A 741 23.85 24.90 -12.31
N LEU A 742 23.53 23.94 -13.18
CA LEU A 742 23.16 24.19 -14.57
C LEU A 742 21.89 25.05 -14.66
N HIS A 743 20.88 24.71 -13.86
CA HIS A 743 19.57 25.36 -13.92
C HIS A 743 19.57 26.72 -13.22
N THR A 744 20.14 26.81 -12.01
CA THR A 744 20.13 28.06 -11.23
C THR A 744 21.18 29.06 -11.70
N ARG A 745 22.22 28.60 -12.40
CA ARG A 745 23.44 29.37 -12.73
C ARG A 745 24.13 29.98 -11.51
N LEU A 746 23.87 29.45 -10.32
CA LEU A 746 24.47 29.87 -9.06
C LEU A 746 25.73 29.07 -8.77
N ASN A 747 26.65 29.68 -8.03
CA ASN A 747 27.88 29.02 -7.58
C ASN A 747 27.61 28.13 -6.34
N ILE A 748 26.99 26.96 -6.56
CA ILE A 748 26.67 26.01 -5.50
C ILE A 748 27.89 25.12 -5.23
N THR A 749 28.45 25.10 -4.01
CA THR A 749 29.65 24.31 -3.68
C THR A 749 29.33 22.82 -3.46
N LYS A 750 30.37 21.98 -3.27
CA LYS A 750 30.20 20.55 -2.92
C LYS A 750 29.68 20.32 -1.49
N ASN A 751 29.73 21.35 -0.66
CA ASN A 751 29.25 21.36 0.73
C ASN A 751 27.78 21.77 0.81
N MET A 752 27.15 22.04 -0.33
CA MET A 752 25.74 22.37 -0.45
C MET A 752 24.99 21.25 -1.17
N LEU A 753 23.68 21.19 -0.97
CA LEU A 753 22.76 20.36 -1.75
C LEU A 753 21.52 21.18 -2.08
N CYS A 754 20.82 20.80 -3.16
CA CYS A 754 19.59 21.46 -3.58
C CYS A 754 18.40 20.52 -3.46
N ALA A 755 17.26 21.06 -3.05
CA ALA A 755 15.99 20.36 -3.03
C ALA A 755 14.86 21.33 -3.39
N GLY A 756 13.94 20.91 -4.26
CA GLY A 756 12.90 21.80 -4.78
C GLY A 756 12.37 21.33 -6.13
N PHE A 757 11.21 21.86 -6.51
CA PHE A 757 10.60 21.59 -7.82
C PHE A 757 11.14 22.55 -8.87
N ARG A 758 11.48 22.04 -10.06
CA ARG A 758 12.01 22.86 -11.15
C ARG A 758 11.09 24.02 -11.53
N ASN A 759 9.78 23.78 -11.51
CA ASN A 759 8.77 24.77 -11.87
C ASN A 759 8.49 25.78 -10.74
N GLY A 760 9.21 25.70 -9.61
CA GLY A 760 8.95 26.51 -8.43
C GLY A 760 7.64 26.11 -7.71
N GLY A 761 6.99 27.10 -7.11
CA GLY A 761 5.71 26.99 -6.41
C GLY A 761 5.76 26.48 -4.95
N GLN A 762 6.77 25.68 -4.60
CA GLN A 762 6.96 25.15 -3.24
C GLN A 762 8.45 25.13 -2.87
N ASP A 763 8.81 25.81 -1.79
CA ASP A 763 10.20 25.91 -1.31
C ASP A 763 10.24 26.30 0.19
N ALA A 764 11.40 26.14 0.83
CA ALA A 764 11.66 26.79 2.11
C ALA A 764 11.90 28.30 1.90
N CYS A 765 11.51 29.13 2.85
CA CYS A 765 11.58 30.59 2.71
C CYS A 765 12.20 31.27 3.95
N GLN A 766 12.23 32.60 3.96
CA GLN A 766 12.77 33.39 5.07
C GLN A 766 12.10 32.98 6.40
N GLY A 767 12.91 32.75 7.44
CA GLY A 767 12.46 32.24 8.74
C GLY A 767 12.58 30.71 8.90
N ASP A 768 12.78 29.96 7.81
CA ASP A 768 13.11 28.53 7.88
C ASP A 768 14.63 28.28 8.05
N SER A 769 15.45 29.32 7.88
CA SER A 769 16.92 29.28 8.00
C SER A 769 17.37 28.55 9.27
N GLY A 770 18.37 27.68 9.16
CA GLY A 770 18.83 26.85 10.26
C GLY A 770 17.93 25.65 10.60
N GLY A 771 16.77 25.53 9.96
CA GLY A 771 15.85 24.41 10.09
C GLY A 771 16.33 23.12 9.40
N PRO A 772 15.67 21.99 9.69
CA PRO A 772 16.10 20.67 9.25
C PRO A 772 15.61 20.32 7.83
N LEU A 773 16.49 19.70 7.04
CA LEU A 773 16.12 18.89 5.88
C LEU A 773 16.40 17.41 6.18
N VAL A 774 15.34 16.64 6.39
CA VAL A 774 15.41 15.24 6.83
C VAL A 774 15.00 14.26 5.74
N THR A 775 15.63 13.08 5.73
CA THR A 775 15.27 11.97 4.86
C THR A 775 14.85 10.77 5.69
N ARG A 776 13.68 10.21 5.40
CA ARG A 776 13.28 8.92 5.95
C ARG A 776 13.91 7.78 5.17
N TYR A 777 14.64 6.91 5.86
CA TYR A 777 15.10 5.63 5.32
C TYR A 777 14.57 4.49 6.20
N LYS A 778 13.80 3.59 5.60
CA LYS A 778 13.03 2.56 6.31
C LYS A 778 12.27 3.16 7.50
N ARG A 779 12.61 2.81 8.74
CA ARG A 779 11.91 3.24 9.96
C ARG A 779 12.56 4.43 10.69
N THR A 780 13.65 4.98 10.16
CA THR A 780 14.44 6.02 10.83
C THR A 780 14.57 7.28 9.96
N TRP A 781 14.46 8.46 10.57
CA TRP A 781 14.71 9.76 9.96
C TRP A 781 16.14 10.20 10.20
N PHE A 782 16.81 10.63 9.14
CA PHE A 782 18.19 11.11 9.17
C PHE A 782 18.26 12.56 8.72
N LEU A 783 19.11 13.34 9.39
CA LEU A 783 19.42 14.69 8.97
C LEU A 783 20.32 14.65 7.74
N THR A 784 19.94 15.38 6.70
CA THR A 784 20.68 15.40 5.43
C THR A 784 21.10 16.79 4.99
N GLY A 785 20.36 17.82 5.40
CA GLY A 785 20.72 19.21 5.17
C GLY A 785 20.23 20.14 6.28
N VAL A 786 20.80 21.33 6.31
CA VAL A 786 20.35 22.48 7.12
C VAL A 786 19.95 23.60 6.17
N VAL A 787 18.76 24.19 6.34
CA VAL A 787 18.26 25.29 5.50
C VAL A 787 19.24 26.46 5.57
N SER A 788 19.73 26.92 4.42
CA SER A 788 20.80 27.94 4.36
C SER A 788 20.36 29.17 3.57
N TRP A 789 20.17 29.07 2.25
CA TRP A 789 19.78 30.22 1.42
C TRP A 789 19.05 29.81 0.13
N GLY A 790 18.54 30.80 -0.59
CA GLY A 790 17.90 30.65 -1.90
C GLY A 790 17.73 32.03 -2.55
N ARG A 791 17.61 32.08 -3.89
CA ARG A 791 17.35 33.34 -4.61
C ARG A 791 15.86 33.48 -4.90
N GLY A 792 15.19 34.17 -3.96
CA GLY A 792 13.74 34.21 -3.82
C GLY A 792 13.18 32.92 -3.21
N CYS A 793 11.85 32.83 -3.08
CA CYS A 793 11.20 31.65 -2.52
C CYS A 793 10.27 31.05 -3.56
N ALA A 794 10.47 29.78 -3.90
CA ALA A 794 9.60 29.05 -4.83
C ALA A 794 9.54 29.64 -6.25
N ASN A 795 10.61 30.31 -6.69
CA ASN A 795 10.72 30.81 -8.06
C ASN A 795 10.95 29.68 -9.07
N GLU A 796 10.43 29.88 -10.29
CA GLU A 796 10.71 28.97 -11.40
C GLU A 796 12.22 28.90 -11.69
N ASN A 797 12.74 27.70 -11.96
CA ASN A 797 14.14 27.39 -12.19
C ASN A 797 15.08 27.66 -10.99
N MET A 798 14.53 27.90 -9.81
CA MET A 798 15.28 28.07 -8.57
C MET A 798 14.98 26.93 -7.59
N TYR A 799 15.95 26.61 -6.74
CA TYR A 799 15.84 25.57 -5.72
C TYR A 799 16.29 26.12 -4.37
N GLY A 800 15.73 25.61 -3.28
CA GLY A 800 16.29 25.82 -1.95
C GLY A 800 17.68 25.20 -1.83
N VAL A 801 18.62 25.93 -1.23
CA VAL A 801 20.01 25.50 -1.01
C VAL A 801 20.22 25.21 0.48
N TYR A 802 20.79 24.04 0.74
CA TYR A 802 20.98 23.52 2.09
C TYR A 802 22.44 23.16 2.32
N ALA A 803 22.97 23.41 3.53
CA ALA A 803 24.29 22.92 3.92
C ALA A 803 24.26 21.39 4.06
N LYS A 804 25.14 20.68 3.36
CA LYS A 804 25.14 19.22 3.25
C LYS A 804 25.82 18.56 4.46
N VAL A 805 25.01 18.14 5.44
CA VAL A 805 25.43 17.57 6.74
C VAL A 805 26.45 16.45 6.61
N ALA A 806 26.33 15.60 5.58
CA ALA A 806 27.25 14.50 5.34
C ALA A 806 28.73 14.93 5.23
N ASN A 807 29.01 16.16 4.81
CA ASN A 807 30.38 16.68 4.69
C ASN A 807 30.91 17.25 6.02
N PHE A 808 30.06 17.41 7.04
CA PHE A 808 30.38 18.06 8.31
C PHE A 808 30.29 17.12 9.52
N LEU A 809 30.05 15.82 9.29
CA LEU A 809 29.86 14.84 10.37
C LEU A 809 31.02 14.80 11.37
N SER A 810 32.27 14.79 10.89
CA SER A 810 33.46 14.82 11.77
C SER A 810 33.41 16.03 12.70
N TRP A 811 33.27 17.23 12.13
CA TRP A 811 33.22 18.46 12.92
C TRP A 811 32.06 18.45 13.93
N ILE A 812 30.89 17.94 13.54
CA ILE A 812 29.74 17.84 14.44
C ILE A 812 30.06 16.91 15.61
N GLU A 813 30.51 15.68 15.33
CA GLU A 813 30.78 14.65 16.33
C GLU A 813 31.98 15.00 17.24
N ASP A 814 33.06 15.52 16.65
CA ASP A 814 34.26 15.98 17.37
C ASP A 814 33.92 17.15 18.30
N THR A 815 33.14 18.12 17.82
CA THR A 815 32.72 19.26 18.65
C THR A 815 31.79 18.83 19.79
N MET A 816 30.82 17.93 19.51
CA MET A 816 29.89 17.43 20.52
C MET A 816 30.57 16.56 21.60
N SER A 817 31.70 15.93 21.29
CA SER A 817 32.46 15.08 22.21
C SER A 817 33.51 15.82 23.04
N THR A 818 34.07 16.92 22.52
CA THR A 818 35.19 17.65 23.15
C THR A 818 34.80 18.88 23.97
N SER A 819 33.54 19.36 23.90
CA SER A 819 33.12 20.66 24.44
C SER A 819 32.09 20.63 25.56
#